data_AF-A0A1B2HKK3-F1
#
_entry.id   AF-A0A1B2HKK3-F1
#
_cell.length_a   1.000
_cell.length_b   1.000
_cell.length_c   1.000
_cell.angle_alpha   90.00
_cell.angle_beta   90.00
_cell.angle_gamma   90.00
#
_symmetry.space_group_name_H-M   'P 1'
#
loop_
_entity.id
_entity.type
_entity.pdbx_description
1 polymer ?
#
loop_
_entity_poly.entity_id
_entity_poly.type
_entity_poly.pdbx_seq_one_letter_code
_entity_poly.pdbx_strand_id
1 'polypeptide(L)'
;MKRRSSLVVFSAITSLLIAPATAQAQSEPLAQPVKGARGLDADALQLKVSPRLNSSGKVTAFVALDRKPAVDAFTEKQGQGKEAQKQAAKQAKNDTSAAVDGVVGELKAKDSATKELYRTSNGVPGVVVTADAAKVRELAQRPDVVAVYPVVPKKRDNSNAVQLTRVVNTWQQYGKLGDDIRVGIIDTGVDYTHANFGGPGTVEAFKAVDPRKADPNFPTAKVVGGYDFVGEDYDGESKDPAINTPKPDPNPIDCNGHGSHVAGTTAGFGENADGSTFQGDYTKLNADSLNAMKIGPGTAPKALIYALKVFGCDGSTNVTSQALDWSLDPDGDGDFSDHLDVVNLSLGSDYGAPDDPDSLFVKKLYRHGVMPVFSAGNGGDLYDIGGSPGNTPEALTVASVRDSYVLRDGAEVVGQGLKPGQYSQSFAGYLGYDKTLPVVKLTQAGNLDGCQPVTDAVAGKFVWLEWDDNDATRRCGSAARANNVQAAGGAGVLLSSTLNNFAAGIAGNTAIPMFQFTGDATASVRPALNAGTLTVRLAGELRSSTPTYDQSISDTPSSFTSRGTRGQSIKPDVAAPGDTISSTAVGSGNDRSVISGTSMAAPHVAGIAALVRQTHPDWSLEEVKASIMNTAGADVQEGGKTFAPNRVGTGRVDAKSALDNQVLAFVEDDPGYVSANFGTVEVARPVTKTKTIKIVNKSTKPVEYRVGYTAATTIPGVSYELSQDKVKLSPRGIARVKVTLKITDPKALRKTVDPTVVPTQLDVPRQFLADASGRVTLTPTAGATVPLRLSVYAAPKPVADISTFPSLKFRGNDKQAVLNLNGRGVDQGTGSQAYRSLVSVLELQASSPKLRECRRNVTENCALNDTAKGGDLRHVGAASTAPLAKAQGRPEESLLAFGVATWGNWYNLGINTVPFVDIDTTGDGVADFETFATRLTDTDLLVATTVDLKTGLEVDIQPVNGQWGDVDTNTADTNVAVLPVLLTALGIDPAKDTSRISYTVGTAGYYVAPGNANGLIDVIDRPLSFDPLKPGLWVQGGGDAALSYLAKPGTALVVNRDAKALEADKSEGLLVLNHHNASGDRASVVTVRGSGRS
;
A
#
# COMPACT_ATOMS: atom_id res chain seq x y z
N MET A 1 33.62 -32.38 71.38
CA MET A 1 34.93 -32.35 70.65
C MET A 1 34.73 -31.47 69.41
N LYS A 2 35.67 -30.72 68.85
CA LYS A 2 36.95 -30.11 69.29
C LYS A 2 36.94 -28.70 68.64
N ARG A 3 37.14 -27.61 69.40
CA ARG A 3 38.34 -26.74 69.37
C ARG A 3 38.71 -26.20 67.96
N ARG A 4 38.97 -24.90 67.74
CA ARG A 4 39.39 -23.85 68.71
C ARG A 4 39.35 -22.42 68.13
N SER A 5 39.03 -21.42 68.99
CA SER A 5 39.72 -20.11 69.14
C SER A 5 39.74 -19.06 68.00
N SER A 6 39.82 -17.74 68.28
CA SER A 6 39.85 -17.00 69.56
C SER A 6 39.47 -15.50 69.45
N LEU A 7 39.31 -14.88 70.64
CA LEU A 7 39.21 -13.46 71.08
C LEU A 7 40.04 -12.43 70.26
N VAL A 8 39.88 -11.08 70.35
CA VAL A 8 39.71 -10.11 71.48
C VAL A 8 38.99 -8.84 70.88
N VAL A 9 37.96 -8.15 71.43
CA VAL A 9 37.83 -7.30 72.66
C VAL A 9 38.79 -6.06 72.60
N PHE A 10 38.53 -4.79 72.96
CA PHE A 10 37.50 -3.95 73.66
C PHE A 10 37.62 -2.48 73.07
N SER A 11 36.89 -1.38 73.39
CA SER A 11 35.58 -1.02 74.00
C SER A 11 35.35 0.52 73.84
N ALA A 12 34.12 1.05 73.84
CA ALA A 12 33.79 2.50 73.96
C ALA A 12 32.31 2.75 74.37
N ILE A 13 31.96 3.96 74.87
CA ILE A 13 30.71 4.25 75.62
C ILE A 13 30.04 5.60 75.24
N THR A 14 28.70 5.57 74.99
CA THR A 14 27.74 6.71 74.85
C THR A 14 27.99 7.73 73.71
N SER A 15 26.99 8.44 73.16
CA SER A 15 25.71 8.93 73.71
C SER A 15 24.56 9.01 72.67
N LEU A 16 23.36 9.44 73.10
CA LEU A 16 22.09 9.39 72.33
C LEU A 16 21.94 10.56 71.34
N LEU A 17 21.21 10.35 70.22
CA LEU A 17 19.85 10.93 70.01
C LEU A 17 19.24 10.60 68.62
N ILE A 18 17.90 10.54 68.59
CA ILE A 18 16.96 10.64 67.45
C ILE A 18 17.15 9.65 66.29
N ALA A 19 16.15 8.77 66.10
CA ALA A 19 16.00 7.97 64.90
C ALA A 19 15.13 8.69 63.84
N PRO A 20 15.50 8.69 62.55
CA PRO A 20 14.56 8.87 61.46
C PRO A 20 13.59 7.67 61.39
N ALA A 21 12.36 7.90 60.93
CA ALA A 21 11.38 6.83 60.77
C ALA A 21 11.85 5.78 59.75
N THR A 22 11.56 4.50 60.01
CA THR A 22 11.88 3.39 59.10
C THR A 22 11.20 3.60 57.75
N ALA A 23 12.01 3.68 56.68
CA ALA A 23 11.51 3.56 55.32
C ALA A 23 10.76 2.22 55.17
N GLN A 24 9.54 2.26 54.63
CA GLN A 24 8.77 1.05 54.39
C GLN A 24 9.43 0.34 53.20
N ALA A 25 9.89 -0.90 53.40
CA ALA A 25 10.73 -1.60 52.43
C ALA A 25 10.04 -1.77 51.06
N GLN A 26 10.81 -1.63 49.98
CA GLN A 26 10.38 -2.04 48.64
C GLN A 26 10.16 -3.56 48.64
N SER A 27 8.94 -4.02 48.39
CA SER A 27 8.64 -5.45 48.22
C SER A 27 8.87 -5.92 46.79
N GLU A 28 8.56 -5.06 45.80
CA GLU A 28 8.68 -5.38 44.37
C GLU A 28 9.98 -4.81 43.77
N PRO A 29 10.68 -5.56 42.90
CA PRO A 29 11.81 -5.04 42.12
C PRO A 29 11.35 -3.97 41.10
N LEU A 30 12.26 -3.05 40.75
CA LEU A 30 11.96 -2.06 39.72
C LEU A 30 11.92 -2.67 38.32
N ALA A 31 11.00 -2.18 37.48
CA ALA A 31 10.92 -2.54 36.08
C ALA A 31 12.22 -2.17 35.34
N GLN A 32 12.69 -3.05 34.45
CA GLN A 32 13.91 -2.82 33.69
C GLN A 32 13.64 -1.84 32.54
N PRO A 33 14.46 -0.80 32.33
CA PRO A 33 14.36 0.08 31.17
C PRO A 33 14.65 -0.70 29.89
N VAL A 34 13.91 -0.39 28.83
CA VAL A 34 14.33 -0.73 27.47
C VAL A 34 15.21 0.43 26.99
N LYS A 35 16.48 0.13 26.66
CA LYS A 35 17.39 1.16 26.15
C LYS A 35 16.81 1.77 24.87
N GLY A 36 16.78 3.09 24.77
CA GLY A 36 16.36 3.80 23.56
C GLY A 36 17.21 3.38 22.36
N ALA A 37 16.57 3.10 21.24
CA ALA A 37 17.25 2.98 19.96
C ALA A 37 17.73 4.37 19.51
N ARG A 38 18.87 4.44 18.80
CA ARG A 38 19.33 5.69 18.20
C ARG A 38 18.45 6.02 16.98
N GLY A 39 17.99 7.27 16.89
CA GLY A 39 17.38 7.82 15.68
C GLY A 39 18.30 7.81 14.47
N LEU A 40 17.74 8.16 13.31
CA LEU A 40 18.47 8.29 12.06
C LEU A 40 19.08 9.69 11.93
N ASP A 41 20.03 9.84 11.01
CA ASP A 41 20.70 11.10 10.72
C ASP A 41 19.86 11.91 9.71
N ALA A 42 19.22 12.99 10.17
CA ALA A 42 18.34 13.83 9.36
C ALA A 42 19.10 14.63 8.29
N ASP A 43 20.34 15.06 8.56
CA ASP A 43 21.18 15.76 7.58
C ASP A 43 21.59 14.82 6.43
N ALA A 44 21.78 13.53 6.73
CA ALA A 44 22.01 12.50 5.71
C ALA A 44 20.74 12.06 4.95
N LEU A 45 19.57 12.27 5.53
CA LEU A 45 18.26 11.88 5.00
C LEU A 45 17.39 13.11 4.65
N GLN A 46 17.87 13.96 3.74
CA GLN A 46 17.07 15.08 3.21
C GLN A 46 15.92 14.60 2.32
N LEU A 47 14.88 14.08 2.98
CA LEU A 47 13.58 13.77 2.40
C LEU A 47 12.84 15.08 2.06
N LYS A 48 11.94 15.01 1.09
CA LYS A 48 11.22 16.19 0.62
C LYS A 48 10.04 16.48 1.54
N VAL A 49 10.16 17.59 2.28
CA VAL A 49 9.19 18.28 3.15
C VAL A 49 7.76 17.71 3.12
N SER A 50 7.26 17.34 4.31
CA SER A 50 5.91 16.82 4.54
C SER A 50 4.82 17.61 3.81
N PRO A 51 4.01 16.97 2.93
CA PRO A 51 2.91 17.64 2.22
C PRO A 51 1.73 18.12 3.10
N ARG A 52 1.80 17.98 4.43
CA ARG A 52 0.64 18.14 5.34
C ARG A 52 0.53 19.51 6.00
N LEU A 53 1.55 20.36 5.91
CA LEU A 53 1.51 21.71 6.48
C LEU A 53 0.45 22.57 5.77
N ASN A 54 -0.65 22.85 6.49
CA ASN A 54 -1.88 23.54 6.09
C ASN A 54 -2.84 22.78 5.15
N SER A 55 -3.74 21.97 5.73
CA SER A 55 -4.93 21.41 5.07
C SER A 55 -6.21 22.18 5.40
N SER A 56 -6.34 23.40 4.87
CA SER A 56 -7.63 24.11 4.78
C SER A 56 -7.83 24.68 3.36
N GLY A 57 -9.08 24.81 2.91
CA GLY A 57 -9.43 25.23 1.55
C GLY A 57 -10.44 24.31 0.89
N LYS A 58 -10.31 24.08 -0.42
CA LYS A 58 -11.22 23.21 -1.18
C LYS A 58 -10.91 21.74 -1.01
N VAL A 59 -11.95 20.90 -1.00
CA VAL A 59 -11.87 19.44 -0.96
C VAL A 59 -12.79 18.83 -2.01
N THR A 60 -12.41 17.65 -2.53
CA THR A 60 -13.27 16.83 -3.39
C THR A 60 -13.94 15.74 -2.56
N ALA A 61 -15.27 15.72 -2.56
CA ALA A 61 -16.05 14.79 -1.74
C ALA A 61 -17.23 14.19 -2.51
N PHE A 62 -17.50 12.92 -2.24
CA PHE A 62 -18.69 12.19 -2.67
C PHE A 62 -19.80 12.33 -1.63
N VAL A 63 -20.88 12.99 -2.02
CA VAL A 63 -22.10 13.16 -1.22
C VAL A 63 -23.07 12.05 -1.61
N ALA A 64 -23.14 10.99 -0.80
CA ALA A 64 -24.04 9.86 -1.01
C ALA A 64 -25.46 10.22 -0.50
N LEU A 65 -26.50 9.89 -1.26
CA LEU A 65 -27.88 10.34 -1.03
C LEU A 65 -28.83 9.22 -0.63
N ASP A 66 -29.91 9.59 0.05
CA ASP A 66 -30.97 8.67 0.49
C ASP A 66 -31.95 8.41 -0.65
N ARG A 67 -31.45 7.73 -1.68
CA ARG A 67 -32.18 7.36 -2.89
C ARG A 67 -31.91 5.90 -3.20
N LYS A 68 -32.86 5.25 -3.87
CA LYS A 68 -32.68 3.86 -4.31
C LYS A 68 -31.72 3.84 -5.49
N PRO A 69 -30.66 3.00 -5.48
CA PRO A 69 -29.83 2.78 -6.66
C PRO A 69 -30.70 2.31 -7.84
N ALA A 70 -30.48 2.87 -9.04
CA ALA A 70 -31.31 2.53 -10.19
C ALA A 70 -31.25 1.03 -10.55
N VAL A 71 -30.09 0.38 -10.31
CA VAL A 71 -29.94 -1.07 -10.48
C VAL A 71 -30.81 -1.87 -9.50
N ASP A 72 -30.93 -1.42 -8.24
CA ASP A 72 -31.77 -2.10 -7.24
C ASP A 72 -33.26 -1.91 -7.58
N ALA A 73 -33.65 -0.73 -8.06
CA ALA A 73 -35.01 -0.45 -8.54
C ALA A 73 -35.37 -1.30 -9.78
N PHE A 74 -34.42 -1.53 -10.69
CA PHE A 74 -34.55 -2.44 -11.82
C PHE A 74 -34.74 -3.90 -11.35
N THR A 75 -33.95 -4.36 -10.38
CA THR A 75 -34.02 -5.73 -9.84
C THR A 75 -35.35 -6.01 -9.12
N GLU A 76 -35.84 -5.08 -8.29
CA GLU A 76 -37.14 -5.22 -7.60
C GLU A 76 -38.34 -5.43 -8.55
N LYS A 77 -38.19 -5.03 -9.81
CA LYS A 77 -39.22 -5.11 -10.85
C LYS A 77 -39.09 -6.33 -11.76
N GLN A 78 -38.14 -7.24 -11.52
CA GLN A 78 -37.90 -8.42 -12.38
C GLN A 78 -39.16 -9.29 -12.61
N GLY A 79 -40.03 -9.42 -11.61
CA GLY A 79 -41.32 -10.12 -11.73
C GLY A 79 -42.44 -9.35 -12.46
N GLN A 80 -42.18 -8.14 -12.97
CA GLN A 80 -43.16 -7.24 -13.60
C GLN A 80 -42.83 -6.93 -15.08
N GLY A 81 -41.76 -7.52 -15.63
CA GLY A 81 -41.38 -7.40 -17.04
C GLY A 81 -40.48 -6.20 -17.36
N LYS A 82 -39.66 -6.34 -18.42
CA LYS A 82 -38.49 -5.49 -18.67
C LYS A 82 -38.77 -3.98 -18.75
N GLU A 83 -39.89 -3.58 -19.35
CA GLU A 83 -40.31 -2.16 -19.38
C GLU A 83 -40.60 -1.60 -17.98
N ALA A 84 -41.25 -2.37 -17.10
CA ALA A 84 -41.48 -1.94 -15.72
C ALA A 84 -40.16 -1.80 -14.93
N GLN A 85 -39.13 -2.55 -15.31
CA GLN A 85 -37.78 -2.42 -14.76
C GLN A 85 -37.08 -1.15 -15.27
N LYS A 86 -37.03 -0.93 -16.59
CA LYS A 86 -36.45 0.29 -17.20
C LYS A 86 -37.10 1.57 -16.68
N GLN A 87 -38.42 1.60 -16.54
CA GLN A 87 -39.13 2.78 -16.02
C GLN A 87 -38.84 3.02 -14.53
N ALA A 88 -38.69 1.97 -13.71
CA ALA A 88 -38.29 2.12 -12.30
C ALA A 88 -36.84 2.61 -12.15
N ALA A 89 -35.93 2.13 -12.99
CA ALA A 89 -34.57 2.64 -13.09
C ALA A 89 -34.54 4.13 -13.49
N LYS A 90 -35.25 4.52 -14.56
CA LYS A 90 -35.36 5.93 -14.99
C LYS A 90 -35.91 6.83 -13.89
N GLN A 91 -36.95 6.38 -13.17
CA GLN A 91 -37.49 7.14 -12.04
C GLN A 91 -36.43 7.31 -10.94
N ALA A 92 -35.68 6.26 -10.58
CA ALA A 92 -34.61 6.35 -9.59
C ALA A 92 -33.45 7.27 -10.01
N LYS A 93 -33.05 7.26 -11.31
CA LYS A 93 -32.09 8.23 -11.88
C LYS A 93 -32.61 9.67 -11.77
N ASN A 94 -33.89 9.90 -12.07
CA ASN A 94 -34.53 11.22 -11.97
C ASN A 94 -34.66 11.71 -10.53
N ASP A 95 -35.12 10.86 -9.60
CA ASP A 95 -35.27 11.15 -8.17
C ASP A 95 -33.91 11.44 -7.50
N THR A 96 -32.84 10.82 -8.01
CA THR A 96 -31.45 11.11 -7.64
C THR A 96 -31.00 12.43 -8.22
N SER A 97 -31.24 12.68 -9.51
CA SER A 97 -30.81 13.93 -10.18
C SER A 97 -31.44 15.16 -9.55
N ALA A 98 -32.74 15.14 -9.27
CA ALA A 98 -33.45 16.22 -8.57
C ALA A 98 -32.94 16.44 -7.13
N ALA A 99 -32.47 15.39 -6.45
CA ALA A 99 -31.82 15.51 -5.15
C ALA A 99 -30.44 16.18 -5.27
N VAL A 100 -29.66 15.78 -6.27
CA VAL A 100 -28.35 16.40 -6.59
C VAL A 100 -28.51 17.87 -6.94
N ASP A 101 -29.50 18.26 -7.75
CA ASP A 101 -29.76 19.67 -8.06
C ASP A 101 -30.06 20.48 -6.80
N GLY A 102 -30.83 19.92 -5.86
CA GLY A 102 -31.07 20.52 -4.55
C GLY A 102 -29.82 20.64 -3.67
N VAL A 103 -28.90 19.69 -3.75
CA VAL A 103 -27.62 19.65 -3.00
C VAL A 103 -26.59 20.62 -3.59
N VAL A 104 -26.39 20.57 -4.90
CA VAL A 104 -25.42 21.40 -5.62
C VAL A 104 -25.88 22.86 -5.71
N GLY A 105 -27.19 23.10 -5.83
CA GLY A 105 -27.77 24.44 -5.76
C GLY A 105 -27.53 25.11 -4.40
N GLU A 106 -27.66 24.35 -3.31
CA GLU A 106 -27.34 24.81 -1.96
C GLU A 106 -25.85 25.12 -1.80
N LEU A 107 -24.96 24.25 -2.29
CA LEU A 107 -23.51 24.51 -2.28
C LEU A 107 -23.15 25.76 -3.11
N LYS A 108 -23.64 25.89 -4.34
CA LYS A 108 -23.35 27.04 -5.22
C LYS A 108 -23.85 28.38 -4.64
N ALA A 109 -24.87 28.35 -3.77
CA ALA A 109 -25.33 29.51 -3.02
C ALA A 109 -24.46 29.84 -1.78
N LYS A 110 -23.65 28.89 -1.30
CA LYS A 110 -22.81 29.01 -0.08
C LYS A 110 -21.32 29.18 -0.37
N ASP A 111 -20.82 28.55 -1.44
CA ASP A 111 -19.54 28.76 -2.10
C ASP A 111 -19.82 28.90 -3.61
N SER A 112 -19.75 30.12 -4.13
CA SER A 112 -19.99 30.40 -5.55
C SER A 112 -18.92 29.81 -6.49
N ALA A 113 -17.80 29.32 -5.94
CA ALA A 113 -16.78 28.59 -6.65
C ALA A 113 -16.93 27.06 -6.50
N THR A 114 -18.05 26.58 -5.94
CA THR A 114 -18.45 25.15 -5.96
C THR A 114 -18.45 24.65 -7.40
N LYS A 115 -17.76 23.53 -7.61
CA LYS A 115 -17.84 22.77 -8.85
C LYS A 115 -18.48 21.42 -8.58
N GLU A 116 -19.51 21.14 -9.36
CA GLU A 116 -20.00 19.78 -9.56
C GLU A 116 -19.02 19.10 -10.51
N LEU A 117 -18.46 17.94 -10.14
CA LEU A 117 -17.59 17.17 -11.01
C LEU A 117 -18.42 16.17 -11.81
N TYR A 118 -19.24 15.37 -11.11
CA TYR A 118 -20.12 14.37 -11.72
C TYR A 118 -21.21 13.88 -10.75
N ARG A 119 -22.22 13.19 -11.30
CA ARG A 119 -23.30 12.52 -10.57
C ARG A 119 -23.17 11.01 -10.69
N THR A 120 -23.64 10.27 -9.69
CA THR A 120 -23.79 8.80 -9.74
C THR A 120 -25.21 8.43 -9.35
N SER A 121 -25.75 7.35 -9.92
CA SER A 121 -27.14 6.95 -9.72
C SER A 121 -27.41 5.44 -9.92
N ASN A 122 -26.51 4.73 -10.58
CA ASN A 122 -26.70 3.32 -10.93
C ASN A 122 -26.51 2.42 -9.71
N GLY A 123 -25.28 2.36 -9.18
CA GLY A 123 -24.89 1.56 -8.04
C GLY A 123 -24.94 2.30 -6.70
N VAL A 124 -24.49 3.55 -6.65
CA VAL A 124 -24.54 4.39 -5.43
C VAL A 124 -25.00 5.81 -5.76
N PRO A 125 -26.27 6.17 -5.48
CA PRO A 125 -26.79 7.51 -5.72
C PRO A 125 -26.03 8.62 -4.99
N GLY A 126 -25.60 9.63 -5.73
CA GLY A 126 -24.89 10.78 -5.17
C GLY A 126 -24.28 11.75 -6.18
N VAL A 127 -23.41 12.61 -5.68
CA VAL A 127 -22.68 13.62 -6.47
C VAL A 127 -21.27 13.79 -5.92
N VAL A 128 -20.29 13.94 -6.81
CA VAL A 128 -18.94 14.35 -6.44
C VAL A 128 -18.77 15.83 -6.76
N VAL A 129 -18.30 16.58 -5.76
CA VAL A 129 -18.16 18.04 -5.79
C VAL A 129 -16.78 18.45 -5.30
N THR A 130 -16.22 19.49 -5.91
CA THR A 130 -15.08 20.24 -5.36
C THR A 130 -15.57 21.62 -4.93
N ALA A 131 -15.66 21.83 -3.63
CA ALA A 131 -16.10 23.10 -3.02
C ALA A 131 -15.22 23.43 -1.81
N ASP A 132 -15.36 24.65 -1.29
CA ASP A 132 -14.83 25.00 0.03
C ASP A 132 -15.23 23.95 1.07
N ALA A 133 -14.25 23.49 1.85
CA ALA A 133 -14.48 22.46 2.84
C ALA A 133 -15.60 22.84 3.80
N ALA A 134 -15.71 24.12 4.22
CA ALA A 134 -16.74 24.57 5.15
C ALA A 134 -18.17 24.47 4.61
N LYS A 135 -18.36 24.43 3.28
CA LYS A 135 -19.70 24.31 2.68
C LYS A 135 -20.09 22.86 2.37
N VAL A 136 -19.13 22.01 2.07
CA VAL A 136 -19.32 20.55 2.02
C VAL A 136 -19.82 20.00 3.37
N ARG A 137 -19.43 20.63 4.49
CA ARG A 137 -19.85 20.24 5.86
C ARG A 137 -21.34 20.37 6.08
N GLU A 138 -21.88 21.52 5.70
CA GLU A 138 -23.27 21.90 5.96
C GLU A 138 -24.26 20.95 5.25
N LEU A 139 -23.88 20.40 4.09
CA LEU A 139 -24.70 19.44 3.35
C LEU A 139 -25.06 18.19 4.12
N ALA A 140 -24.15 17.65 4.94
CA ALA A 140 -24.43 16.40 5.64
C ALA A 140 -25.63 16.54 6.59
N GLN A 141 -25.92 17.75 7.09
CA GLN A 141 -27.09 18.07 7.93
C GLN A 141 -28.44 17.90 7.21
N ARG A 142 -28.46 17.80 5.88
CA ARG A 142 -29.68 17.62 5.11
C ARG A 142 -30.32 16.24 5.36
N PRO A 143 -31.66 16.14 5.39
CA PRO A 143 -32.35 14.87 5.61
C PRO A 143 -32.19 13.87 4.46
N ASP A 144 -31.80 14.31 3.26
CA ASP A 144 -31.63 13.48 2.05
C ASP A 144 -30.18 13.06 1.75
N VAL A 145 -29.19 13.49 2.55
CA VAL A 145 -27.79 13.05 2.46
C VAL A 145 -27.58 11.88 3.42
N VAL A 146 -27.08 10.74 2.95
CA VAL A 146 -26.75 9.57 3.79
C VAL A 146 -25.42 9.77 4.50
N ALA A 147 -24.39 10.14 3.74
CA ALA A 147 -23.03 10.37 4.20
C ALA A 147 -22.27 11.24 3.21
N VAL A 148 -21.15 11.82 3.65
CA VAL A 148 -20.20 12.55 2.80
C VAL A 148 -18.84 11.91 2.99
N TYR A 149 -18.24 11.41 1.92
CA TYR A 149 -16.95 10.75 1.93
C TYR A 149 -15.91 11.59 1.14
N PRO A 150 -14.70 11.79 1.65
CA PRO A 150 -13.62 12.38 0.86
C PRO A 150 -13.16 11.41 -0.23
N VAL A 151 -12.83 11.92 -1.42
CA VAL A 151 -12.32 11.11 -2.53
C VAL A 151 -10.78 11.20 -2.55
N VAL A 152 -10.10 10.09 -2.27
CA VAL A 152 -8.64 10.00 -2.32
C VAL A 152 -8.18 9.88 -3.79
N PRO A 153 -7.32 10.79 -4.29
CA PRO A 153 -6.81 10.70 -5.65
C PRO A 153 -6.10 9.38 -5.94
N LYS A 154 -6.36 8.81 -7.12
CA LYS A 154 -5.72 7.60 -7.62
C LYS A 154 -4.62 7.96 -8.60
N LYS A 155 -3.52 7.20 -8.60
CA LYS A 155 -2.36 7.43 -9.46
C LYS A 155 -2.17 6.27 -10.44
N ARG A 156 -1.63 6.58 -11.62
CA ARG A 156 -1.14 5.58 -12.57
C ARG A 156 0.15 5.00 -12.02
N ASP A 157 0.26 3.67 -12.04
CA ASP A 157 1.49 2.99 -11.64
C ASP A 157 1.70 1.76 -12.52
N ASN A 158 2.75 1.76 -13.32
CA ASN A 158 2.71 1.20 -14.68
C ASN A 158 2.95 -0.34 -14.76
N SER A 159 2.50 -1.10 -15.79
CA SER A 159 3.05 -2.38 -16.43
C SER A 159 3.00 -3.78 -15.69
N ASN A 160 3.51 -5.01 -16.03
CA ASN A 160 3.83 -5.74 -17.31
C ASN A 160 3.40 -7.28 -17.44
N ALA A 161 4.29 -8.23 -17.88
CA ALA A 161 4.27 -9.40 -18.87
C ALA A 161 3.13 -10.45 -19.18
N VAL A 162 3.31 -11.20 -20.32
CA VAL A 162 2.31 -12.07 -21.03
C VAL A 162 2.46 -13.62 -20.97
N GLN A 163 3.50 -14.21 -21.59
CA GLN A 163 3.39 -15.52 -22.27
C GLN A 163 3.16 -16.70 -21.30
N LEU A 164 3.75 -16.61 -20.11
CA LEU A 164 3.79 -17.60 -19.05
C LEU A 164 2.40 -18.11 -18.56
N THR A 165 1.30 -17.43 -18.89
CA THR A 165 -0.09 -17.72 -18.46
C THR A 165 -0.77 -18.95 -19.09
N ARG A 166 -0.15 -19.59 -20.11
CA ARG A 166 -0.70 -20.74 -20.88
C ARG A 166 -1.99 -20.48 -21.68
N VAL A 167 -2.35 -19.22 -21.89
CA VAL A 167 -3.56 -18.80 -22.61
C VAL A 167 -3.66 -19.43 -24.01
N VAL A 168 -2.55 -19.59 -24.73
CA VAL A 168 -2.50 -20.24 -26.06
C VAL A 168 -3.12 -21.65 -26.06
N ASN A 169 -2.95 -22.42 -24.97
CA ASN A 169 -3.57 -23.74 -24.85
C ASN A 169 -5.10 -23.67 -24.69
N THR A 170 -5.66 -22.56 -24.19
CA THR A 170 -7.13 -22.38 -24.14
C THR A 170 -7.71 -22.22 -25.54
N TRP A 171 -7.10 -21.37 -26.38
CA TRP A 171 -7.53 -21.14 -27.76
C TRP A 171 -7.48 -22.44 -28.56
N GLN A 172 -6.33 -23.15 -28.51
CA GLN A 172 -6.12 -24.45 -29.16
C GLN A 172 -7.13 -25.52 -28.75
N GLN A 173 -7.49 -25.60 -27.46
CA GLN A 173 -8.34 -26.68 -26.94
C GLN A 173 -9.84 -26.40 -27.01
N TYR A 174 -10.24 -25.13 -26.87
CA TYR A 174 -11.65 -24.75 -26.69
C TYR A 174 -12.22 -23.88 -27.81
N GLY A 175 -11.38 -23.23 -28.63
CA GLY A 175 -11.84 -22.20 -29.57
C GLY A 175 -12.48 -20.98 -28.89
N LYS A 176 -12.32 -20.85 -27.57
CA LYS A 176 -12.84 -19.74 -26.75
C LYS A 176 -11.85 -18.59 -26.79
N LEU A 177 -12.29 -17.44 -27.27
CA LEU A 177 -11.46 -16.26 -27.51
C LEU A 177 -12.01 -14.99 -26.81
N GLY A 178 -13.05 -15.14 -26.00
CA GLY A 178 -13.77 -14.04 -25.35
C GLY A 178 -14.88 -13.44 -26.20
N ASP A 179 -15.25 -14.06 -27.32
CA ASP A 179 -16.36 -13.63 -28.20
C ASP A 179 -17.61 -13.27 -27.36
N ASP A 180 -18.21 -12.11 -27.68
CA ASP A 180 -19.37 -11.47 -27.04
C ASP A 180 -19.21 -11.02 -25.57
N ILE A 181 -18.05 -11.22 -24.93
CA ILE A 181 -17.79 -10.70 -23.57
C ILE A 181 -17.36 -9.24 -23.62
N ARG A 182 -18.00 -8.38 -22.81
CA ARG A 182 -17.71 -6.94 -22.73
C ARG A 182 -16.72 -6.63 -21.61
N VAL A 183 -15.58 -6.03 -21.93
CA VAL A 183 -14.54 -5.68 -20.96
C VAL A 183 -14.29 -4.17 -20.93
N GLY A 184 -14.60 -3.55 -19.80
CA GLY A 184 -14.28 -2.14 -19.53
C GLY A 184 -12.82 -1.97 -19.12
N ILE A 185 -12.13 -1.04 -19.75
CA ILE A 185 -10.75 -0.65 -19.43
C ILE A 185 -10.82 0.75 -18.81
N ILE A 186 -10.74 0.84 -17.48
CA ILE A 186 -10.81 2.10 -16.71
C ILE A 186 -9.38 2.62 -16.53
N ASP A 187 -8.97 3.54 -17.41
CA ASP A 187 -7.56 3.91 -17.60
C ASP A 187 -7.39 5.27 -18.35
N THR A 188 -6.33 5.47 -19.13
CA THR A 188 -6.07 6.70 -19.92
C THR A 188 -6.78 6.79 -21.27
N GLY A 189 -7.67 5.84 -21.58
CA GLY A 189 -8.33 5.69 -22.89
C GLY A 189 -7.79 4.52 -23.70
N VAL A 190 -8.19 4.41 -24.97
CA VAL A 190 -7.66 3.40 -25.91
C VAL A 190 -7.45 4.01 -27.30
N ASP A 191 -6.26 3.84 -27.88
CA ASP A 191 -5.97 4.16 -29.28
C ASP A 191 -6.68 3.18 -30.23
N TYR A 192 -7.96 3.44 -30.50
CA TYR A 192 -8.77 2.65 -31.43
C TYR A 192 -8.34 2.78 -32.91
N THR A 193 -7.32 3.60 -33.22
CA THR A 193 -6.74 3.71 -34.58
C THR A 193 -5.62 2.69 -34.84
N HIS A 194 -5.09 2.05 -33.78
CA HIS A 194 -3.98 1.10 -33.86
C HIS A 194 -4.34 -0.22 -34.56
N ALA A 195 -3.37 -0.83 -35.26
CA ALA A 195 -3.56 -2.08 -35.98
C ALA A 195 -3.97 -3.25 -35.08
N ASN A 196 -3.42 -3.37 -33.87
CA ASN A 196 -3.79 -4.32 -32.80
C ASN A 196 -5.30 -4.31 -32.46
N PHE A 197 -6.01 -3.19 -32.70
CA PHE A 197 -7.46 -3.09 -32.49
C PHE A 197 -8.27 -3.08 -33.80
N GLY A 198 -7.62 -3.29 -34.95
CA GLY A 198 -8.26 -3.27 -36.27
C GLY A 198 -8.50 -1.88 -36.84
N GLY A 199 -7.88 -0.84 -36.28
CA GLY A 199 -7.86 0.50 -36.86
C GLY A 199 -6.91 0.62 -38.07
N PRO A 200 -6.80 1.81 -38.69
CA PRO A 200 -5.99 2.02 -39.90
C PRO A 200 -4.49 1.74 -39.77
N GLY A 201 -3.96 1.67 -38.55
CA GLY A 201 -2.59 1.21 -38.30
C GLY A 201 -1.49 2.23 -38.62
N THR A 202 -1.81 3.52 -38.67
CA THR A 202 -0.86 4.59 -39.08
C THR A 202 -0.81 5.75 -38.11
N VAL A 203 0.36 6.37 -38.00
CA VAL A 203 0.61 7.59 -37.20
C VAL A 203 -0.25 8.75 -37.70
N GLU A 204 -0.52 8.79 -39.00
CA GLU A 204 -1.35 9.80 -39.67
C GLU A 204 -2.83 9.68 -39.28
N ALA A 205 -3.34 8.45 -39.09
CA ALA A 205 -4.70 8.22 -38.62
C ALA A 205 -4.88 8.72 -37.18
N PHE A 206 -3.96 8.36 -36.27
CA PHE A 206 -3.99 8.86 -34.89
C PHE A 206 -3.94 10.40 -34.83
N LYS A 207 -3.04 11.03 -35.59
CA LYS A 207 -2.91 12.50 -35.67
C LYS A 207 -4.11 13.20 -36.33
N ALA A 208 -5.00 12.48 -37.00
CA ALA A 208 -6.23 13.02 -37.58
C ALA A 208 -7.41 13.05 -36.58
N VAL A 209 -7.31 12.33 -35.46
CA VAL A 209 -8.29 12.38 -34.37
C VAL A 209 -8.16 13.71 -33.62
N ASP A 210 -9.27 14.44 -33.47
CA ASP A 210 -9.35 15.54 -32.52
C ASP A 210 -9.85 14.96 -31.18
N PRO A 211 -8.99 14.85 -30.15
CA PRO A 211 -9.34 14.13 -28.92
C PRO A 211 -10.45 14.83 -28.12
N ARG A 212 -10.75 16.11 -28.40
CA ARG A 212 -11.77 16.90 -27.68
C ARG A 212 -13.13 16.92 -28.40
N LYS A 213 -13.38 15.96 -29.30
CA LYS A 213 -14.59 15.84 -30.14
C LYS A 213 -14.88 14.39 -30.48
N ALA A 214 -16.16 14.08 -30.67
CA ALA A 214 -16.61 12.80 -31.25
C ALA A 214 -15.94 12.52 -32.60
N ASP A 215 -15.21 11.42 -32.71
CA ASP A 215 -14.68 10.90 -33.98
C ASP A 215 -15.79 10.08 -34.69
N PRO A 216 -16.15 10.38 -35.96
CA PRO A 216 -17.08 9.55 -36.74
C PRO A 216 -16.60 8.10 -36.99
N ASN A 217 -15.34 7.77 -36.68
CA ASN A 217 -14.79 6.41 -36.75
C ASN A 217 -14.94 5.63 -35.42
N PHE A 218 -15.45 6.26 -34.36
CA PHE A 218 -15.72 5.65 -33.05
C PHE A 218 -17.24 5.50 -32.81
N PRO A 219 -17.73 4.36 -32.30
CA PRO A 219 -17.01 3.15 -31.90
C PRO A 219 -16.55 2.28 -33.09
N THR A 220 -15.54 1.43 -32.85
CA THR A 220 -15.01 0.46 -33.83
C THR A 220 -15.56 -0.95 -33.58
N ALA A 221 -15.26 -1.90 -34.47
CA ALA A 221 -15.63 -3.32 -34.30
C ALA A 221 -14.91 -4.04 -33.13
N LYS A 222 -13.93 -3.38 -32.48
CA LYS A 222 -13.17 -3.90 -31.32
C LYS A 222 -13.37 -3.04 -30.10
N VAL A 223 -13.23 -1.72 -30.24
CA VAL A 223 -13.50 -0.74 -29.18
C VAL A 223 -14.92 -0.24 -29.40
N VAL A 224 -15.89 -1.05 -28.95
CA VAL A 224 -17.31 -0.96 -29.33
C VAL A 224 -18.10 0.11 -28.58
N GLY A 225 -17.47 0.77 -27.61
CA GLY A 225 -18.04 1.82 -26.80
C GLY A 225 -17.02 2.39 -25.82
N GLY A 226 -17.45 3.37 -25.02
CA GLY A 226 -16.57 4.09 -24.10
C GLY A 226 -16.93 5.56 -23.96
N TYR A 227 -16.18 6.27 -23.11
CA TYR A 227 -16.40 7.67 -22.79
C TYR A 227 -15.15 8.31 -22.18
N ASP A 228 -14.89 9.59 -22.48
CA ASP A 228 -13.91 10.38 -21.74
C ASP A 228 -14.61 11.14 -20.61
N PHE A 229 -14.28 10.77 -19.37
CA PHE A 229 -14.86 11.37 -18.19
C PHE A 229 -14.18 12.70 -17.81
N VAL A 230 -13.05 13.08 -18.41
CA VAL A 230 -12.17 14.16 -17.89
C VAL A 230 -11.50 15.08 -18.91
N GLY A 231 -11.14 14.60 -20.10
CA GLY A 231 -10.40 15.33 -21.13
C GLY A 231 -8.91 15.54 -20.84
N GLU A 232 -8.13 15.79 -21.90
CA GLU A 232 -6.65 15.79 -21.93
C GLU A 232 -5.92 16.48 -20.78
N ASP A 233 -6.41 17.64 -20.33
CA ASP A 233 -5.66 18.54 -19.43
C ASP A 233 -5.95 18.32 -17.93
N TYR A 234 -6.59 17.21 -17.56
CA TYR A 234 -7.11 17.00 -16.19
C TYR A 234 -6.10 16.37 -15.21
N ASP A 235 -6.03 16.93 -14.00
CA ASP A 235 -5.32 16.38 -12.84
C ASP A 235 -6.11 16.60 -11.53
N GLY A 236 -6.58 15.51 -10.92
CA GLY A 236 -7.37 15.51 -9.69
C GLY A 236 -6.68 16.01 -8.41
N GLU A 237 -5.34 16.15 -8.40
CA GLU A 237 -4.55 16.71 -7.29
C GLU A 237 -4.25 18.22 -7.47
N SER A 238 -4.51 18.79 -8.65
CA SER A 238 -4.17 20.18 -8.93
C SER A 238 -4.97 21.16 -8.07
N LYS A 239 -4.31 22.25 -7.66
CA LYS A 239 -4.97 23.37 -6.98
C LYS A 239 -5.65 24.35 -7.95
N ASP A 240 -5.40 24.23 -9.26
CA ASP A 240 -6.03 25.07 -10.29
C ASP A 240 -7.40 24.52 -10.72
N PRO A 241 -8.50 25.28 -10.55
CA PRO A 241 -9.82 24.89 -11.04
C PRO A 241 -9.93 24.72 -12.57
N ALA A 242 -9.00 25.18 -13.39
CA ALA A 242 -8.97 24.92 -14.83
C ALA A 242 -8.46 23.50 -15.18
N ILE A 243 -7.82 22.83 -14.22
CA ILE A 243 -7.13 21.54 -14.36
C ILE A 243 -7.84 20.45 -13.54
N ASN A 244 -8.20 20.71 -12.27
CA ASN A 244 -8.82 19.71 -11.40
C ASN A 244 -10.32 19.44 -11.66
N THR A 245 -10.88 20.09 -12.66
CA THR A 245 -12.29 19.96 -13.03
C THR A 245 -12.40 19.14 -14.32
N PRO A 246 -13.13 18.01 -14.30
CA PRO A 246 -13.38 17.22 -15.50
C PRO A 246 -14.02 18.03 -16.64
N LYS A 247 -13.65 17.70 -17.88
CA LYS A 247 -14.20 18.24 -19.13
C LYS A 247 -14.68 17.05 -19.99
N PRO A 248 -15.78 16.38 -19.63
CA PRO A 248 -16.14 15.09 -20.23
C PRO A 248 -16.59 15.22 -21.69
N ASP A 249 -16.21 14.27 -22.53
CA ASP A 249 -16.62 14.21 -23.94
C ASP A 249 -16.66 12.76 -24.48
N PRO A 250 -17.29 12.49 -25.64
CA PRO A 250 -17.54 11.13 -26.12
C PRO A 250 -16.33 10.41 -26.74
N ASN A 251 -15.13 10.98 -26.75
CA ASN A 251 -13.96 10.41 -27.42
C ASN A 251 -12.88 9.87 -26.46
N PRO A 252 -12.93 8.59 -26.04
CA PRO A 252 -11.96 7.99 -25.13
C PRO A 252 -10.62 7.61 -25.81
N ILE A 253 -10.17 8.38 -26.81
CA ILE A 253 -8.86 8.18 -27.44
C ILE A 253 -7.74 8.39 -26.39
N ASP A 254 -6.77 7.49 -26.38
CA ASP A 254 -5.63 7.55 -25.47
C ASP A 254 -4.60 8.58 -25.96
N CYS A 255 -4.03 9.35 -25.03
CA CYS A 255 -2.91 10.26 -25.28
C CYS A 255 -1.66 9.92 -24.43
N ASN A 256 -1.76 8.97 -23.50
CA ASN A 256 -0.69 8.61 -22.56
C ASN A 256 -0.07 7.24 -22.90
N GLY A 257 -0.88 6.26 -23.29
CA GLY A 257 -0.47 4.93 -23.73
C GLY A 257 -0.71 3.81 -22.72
N HIS A 258 -0.93 4.12 -21.45
CA HIS A 258 -1.18 3.11 -20.42
C HIS A 258 -2.44 2.29 -20.72
N GLY A 259 -3.57 2.96 -20.98
CA GLY A 259 -4.84 2.32 -21.29
C GLY A 259 -4.83 1.52 -22.59
N SER A 260 -4.16 2.01 -23.64
CA SER A 260 -3.96 1.27 -24.90
C SER A 260 -3.17 -0.02 -24.69
N HIS A 261 -2.16 0.02 -23.83
CA HIS A 261 -1.30 -1.11 -23.52
C HIS A 261 -2.02 -2.16 -22.66
N VAL A 262 -2.79 -1.73 -21.66
CA VAL A 262 -3.72 -2.56 -20.86
C VAL A 262 -4.80 -3.21 -21.73
N ALA A 263 -5.43 -2.43 -22.62
CA ALA A 263 -6.45 -2.90 -23.55
C ALA A 263 -5.90 -3.94 -24.54
N GLY A 264 -4.70 -3.70 -25.09
CA GLY A 264 -4.00 -4.64 -25.97
C GLY A 264 -3.70 -5.95 -25.27
N THR A 265 -3.20 -5.88 -24.03
CA THR A 265 -2.89 -7.03 -23.16
C THR A 265 -4.14 -7.86 -22.83
N THR A 266 -5.28 -7.19 -22.62
CA THR A 266 -6.57 -7.83 -22.34
C THR A 266 -7.12 -8.54 -23.56
N ALA A 267 -7.25 -7.82 -24.69
CA ALA A 267 -8.12 -8.20 -25.79
C ALA A 267 -7.73 -7.64 -27.17
N GLY A 268 -6.48 -7.20 -27.38
CA GLY A 268 -5.98 -6.89 -28.73
C GLY A 268 -6.00 -8.13 -29.65
N PHE A 269 -6.16 -7.93 -30.95
CA PHE A 269 -6.13 -9.01 -31.95
C PHE A 269 -4.72 -9.58 -32.15
N GLY A 270 -3.68 -8.81 -31.82
CA GLY A 270 -2.30 -9.06 -32.22
C GLY A 270 -1.98 -8.52 -33.61
N GLU A 271 -0.70 -8.46 -33.93
CA GLU A 271 -0.16 -7.94 -35.18
C GLU A 271 0.87 -8.89 -35.78
N ASN A 272 0.78 -9.14 -37.08
CA ASN A 272 1.72 -9.95 -37.86
C ASN A 272 3.13 -9.31 -37.86
N ALA A 273 4.12 -10.02 -38.39
CA ALA A 273 5.51 -9.53 -38.51
C ALA A 273 5.66 -8.21 -39.30
N ASP A 274 4.70 -7.90 -40.18
CA ASP A 274 4.63 -6.67 -40.97
C ASP A 274 3.84 -5.52 -40.30
N GLY A 275 3.32 -5.74 -39.08
CA GLY A 275 2.49 -4.77 -38.36
C GLY A 275 1.05 -4.66 -38.87
N SER A 276 0.56 -5.63 -39.65
CA SER A 276 -0.87 -5.74 -40.00
C SER A 276 -1.66 -6.50 -38.92
N THR A 277 -2.94 -6.16 -38.72
CA THR A 277 -3.83 -6.84 -37.75
C THR A 277 -3.87 -8.35 -38.00
N PHE A 278 -3.75 -9.16 -36.94
CA PHE A 278 -3.90 -10.62 -37.06
C PHE A 278 -5.37 -11.01 -37.25
N GLN A 279 -5.71 -11.45 -38.46
CA GLN A 279 -7.03 -11.98 -38.83
C GLN A 279 -7.03 -13.51 -38.99
N GLY A 280 -5.97 -14.18 -38.51
CA GLY A 280 -5.78 -15.62 -38.65
C GLY A 280 -6.56 -16.46 -37.64
N ASP A 281 -6.35 -17.77 -37.71
CA ASP A 281 -6.96 -18.72 -36.79
C ASP A 281 -6.13 -18.86 -35.51
N TYR A 282 -6.57 -18.22 -34.43
CA TYR A 282 -5.97 -18.28 -33.10
C TYR A 282 -5.78 -19.70 -32.56
N THR A 283 -6.60 -20.68 -33.00
CA THR A 283 -6.47 -22.08 -32.56
C THR A 283 -5.26 -22.78 -33.19
N LYS A 284 -4.67 -22.21 -34.25
CA LYS A 284 -3.45 -22.70 -34.91
C LYS A 284 -2.16 -22.03 -34.42
N LEU A 285 -2.25 -21.00 -33.58
CA LEU A 285 -1.08 -20.32 -33.02
C LEU A 285 -0.30 -21.24 -32.07
N ASN A 286 1.02 -21.13 -32.13
CA ASN A 286 2.00 -21.80 -31.27
C ASN A 286 3.10 -20.81 -30.84
N ALA A 287 4.02 -21.23 -29.97
CA ALA A 287 5.09 -20.37 -29.45
C ALA A 287 5.94 -19.71 -30.55
N ASP A 288 6.36 -20.47 -31.57
CA ASP A 288 7.19 -19.94 -32.66
C ASP A 288 6.45 -18.87 -33.48
N SER A 289 5.18 -19.12 -33.80
CA SER A 289 4.34 -18.14 -34.52
C SER A 289 4.07 -16.88 -33.71
N LEU A 290 3.89 -16.99 -32.38
CA LEU A 290 3.69 -15.85 -31.49
C LEU A 290 4.98 -15.05 -31.29
N ASN A 291 6.13 -15.72 -31.25
CA ASN A 291 7.44 -15.07 -31.20
C ASN A 291 7.82 -14.37 -32.53
N ALA A 292 7.16 -14.72 -33.63
CA ALA A 292 7.30 -14.07 -34.94
C ALA A 292 6.30 -12.90 -35.17
N MET A 293 5.33 -12.69 -34.27
CA MET A 293 4.38 -11.57 -34.36
C MET A 293 5.02 -10.26 -33.85
N LYS A 294 4.66 -9.11 -34.43
CA LYS A 294 5.13 -7.80 -33.93
C LYS A 294 4.52 -7.50 -32.56
N ILE A 295 3.24 -7.82 -32.39
CA ILE A 295 2.51 -7.79 -31.12
C ILE A 295 1.73 -9.09 -30.97
N GLY A 296 1.92 -9.83 -29.89
CA GLY A 296 1.12 -11.04 -29.61
C GLY A 296 -0.35 -10.67 -29.31
N PRO A 297 -1.33 -11.54 -29.60
CA PRO A 297 -2.72 -11.25 -29.27
C PRO A 297 -2.94 -11.08 -27.77
N GLY A 298 -3.89 -10.22 -27.43
CA GLY A 298 -4.39 -10.09 -26.07
C GLY A 298 -5.02 -11.39 -25.57
N THR A 299 -5.14 -11.51 -24.25
CA THR A 299 -5.55 -12.74 -23.58
C THR A 299 -6.90 -13.31 -24.07
N ALA A 300 -7.87 -12.43 -24.28
CA ALA A 300 -9.19 -12.73 -24.85
C ALA A 300 -9.36 -11.94 -26.16
N PRO A 301 -8.71 -12.37 -27.27
CA PRO A 301 -8.49 -11.52 -28.44
C PRO A 301 -9.78 -11.20 -29.23
N LYS A 302 -10.92 -11.79 -28.88
CA LYS A 302 -12.26 -11.46 -29.41
C LYS A 302 -13.22 -10.85 -28.39
N ALA A 303 -12.80 -10.62 -27.15
CA ALA A 303 -13.58 -9.79 -26.23
C ALA A 303 -13.74 -8.36 -26.80
N LEU A 304 -14.86 -7.74 -26.45
CA LEU A 304 -15.23 -6.39 -26.88
C LEU A 304 -14.72 -5.39 -25.84
N ILE A 305 -14.00 -4.36 -26.29
CA ILE A 305 -13.36 -3.38 -25.42
C ILE A 305 -14.27 -2.16 -25.26
N TYR A 306 -14.45 -1.73 -24.01
CA TYR A 306 -15.06 -0.46 -23.65
C TYR A 306 -13.99 0.46 -23.05
N ALA A 307 -13.70 1.58 -23.71
CA ALA A 307 -12.63 2.49 -23.31
C ALA A 307 -13.15 3.56 -22.34
N LEU A 308 -12.75 3.50 -21.07
CA LEU A 308 -13.27 4.37 -20.01
C LEU A 308 -12.14 5.27 -19.50
N LYS A 309 -12.00 6.44 -20.12
CA LYS A 309 -10.87 7.35 -19.89
C LYS A 309 -11.13 8.22 -18.66
N VAL A 310 -10.33 8.02 -17.62
CA VAL A 310 -10.48 8.67 -16.31
C VAL A 310 -9.30 9.57 -15.92
N PHE A 311 -8.27 9.65 -16.77
CA PHE A 311 -7.13 10.55 -16.62
C PHE A 311 -7.01 11.48 -17.84
N GLY A 312 -6.45 12.68 -17.62
CA GLY A 312 -5.78 13.40 -18.69
C GLY A 312 -4.49 12.70 -19.13
N CYS A 313 -3.72 13.35 -20.00
CA CYS A 313 -2.47 12.77 -20.52
C CYS A 313 -1.39 12.64 -19.43
N ASP A 314 -1.49 13.45 -18.37
CA ASP A 314 -0.63 13.44 -17.19
C ASP A 314 -1.50 13.42 -15.90
N GLY A 315 -0.97 13.83 -14.73
CA GLY A 315 -1.75 14.03 -13.51
C GLY A 315 -2.28 12.76 -12.81
N SER A 316 -3.30 12.95 -11.98
CA SER A 316 -3.99 11.97 -11.15
C SER A 316 -5.51 12.03 -11.37
N THR A 317 -6.30 11.14 -10.75
CA THR A 317 -7.77 11.13 -10.92
C THR A 317 -8.59 11.00 -9.64
N ASN A 318 -9.79 11.59 -9.65
CA ASN A 318 -10.84 11.43 -8.65
C ASN A 318 -12.22 11.01 -9.27
N VAL A 319 -12.25 10.54 -10.52
CA VAL A 319 -13.49 10.14 -11.23
C VAL A 319 -13.71 8.62 -11.38
N THR A 320 -12.88 7.79 -10.74
CA THR A 320 -12.94 6.31 -10.84
C THR A 320 -14.31 5.73 -10.51
N SER A 321 -14.97 6.25 -9.49
CA SER A 321 -16.33 5.85 -9.10
C SER A 321 -17.37 6.16 -10.19
N GLN A 322 -17.17 7.18 -11.02
CA GLN A 322 -18.06 7.50 -12.15
C GLN A 322 -17.99 6.43 -13.24
N ALA A 323 -16.77 6.01 -13.62
CA ALA A 323 -16.57 4.95 -14.61
C ALA A 323 -17.08 3.59 -14.11
N LEU A 324 -16.96 3.32 -12.80
CA LEU A 324 -17.57 2.15 -12.17
C LEU A 324 -19.11 2.23 -12.21
N ASP A 325 -19.72 3.36 -11.83
CA ASP A 325 -21.20 3.55 -11.90
C ASP A 325 -21.72 3.42 -13.35
N TRP A 326 -20.98 3.95 -14.34
CA TRP A 326 -21.28 3.83 -15.77
C TRP A 326 -21.27 2.39 -16.28
N SER A 327 -20.33 1.56 -15.81
CA SER A 327 -20.18 0.16 -16.27
C SER A 327 -21.38 -0.76 -16.02
N LEU A 328 -22.36 -0.31 -15.22
CA LEU A 328 -23.60 -1.02 -14.92
C LEU A 328 -24.71 -0.84 -16.00
N ASP A 329 -24.70 0.30 -16.71
CA ASP A 329 -25.76 0.76 -17.63
C ASP A 329 -25.08 1.68 -18.67
N PRO A 330 -24.28 1.09 -19.59
CA PRO A 330 -23.43 1.83 -20.53
C PRO A 330 -24.19 2.57 -21.65
N ASP A 331 -25.39 2.12 -22.06
CA ASP A 331 -26.21 2.87 -23.03
C ASP A 331 -27.05 4.00 -22.39
N GLY A 332 -27.16 3.98 -21.06
CA GLY A 332 -27.85 4.99 -20.26
C GLY A 332 -29.36 4.80 -20.17
N ASP A 333 -29.95 3.86 -20.90
CA ASP A 333 -31.40 3.71 -21.03
C ASP A 333 -32.10 3.11 -19.80
N GLY A 334 -31.40 2.75 -18.72
CA GLY A 334 -32.02 2.18 -17.53
C GLY A 334 -32.32 0.69 -17.65
N ASP A 335 -31.87 0.02 -18.71
CA ASP A 335 -31.50 -1.38 -18.62
C ASP A 335 -30.36 -1.58 -17.62
N PHE A 336 -30.24 -2.81 -17.13
CA PHE A 336 -29.02 -3.27 -16.47
C PHE A 336 -28.59 -4.64 -17.00
N SER A 337 -29.24 -5.16 -18.06
CA SER A 337 -28.79 -6.39 -18.74
C SER A 337 -27.72 -6.14 -19.81
N ASP A 338 -27.42 -4.87 -20.10
CA ASP A 338 -26.34 -4.41 -20.96
C ASP A 338 -25.00 -4.16 -20.22
N HIS A 339 -24.97 -4.34 -18.88
CA HIS A 339 -23.80 -4.17 -18.01
C HIS A 339 -22.51 -4.78 -18.57
N LEU A 340 -21.36 -4.19 -18.30
CA LEU A 340 -20.06 -4.77 -18.68
C LEU A 340 -19.80 -6.07 -17.92
N ASP A 341 -19.12 -7.04 -18.53
CA ASP A 341 -18.95 -8.37 -17.95
C ASP A 341 -17.70 -8.48 -17.06
N VAL A 342 -16.67 -7.71 -17.40
CA VAL A 342 -15.44 -7.55 -16.62
C VAL A 342 -15.07 -6.07 -16.66
N VAL A 343 -14.58 -5.51 -15.55
CA VAL A 343 -13.88 -4.23 -15.54
C VAL A 343 -12.45 -4.44 -15.07
N ASN A 344 -11.50 -4.02 -15.90
CA ASN A 344 -10.10 -3.89 -15.53
C ASN A 344 -9.84 -2.45 -15.09
N LEU A 345 -9.25 -2.28 -13.92
CA LEU A 345 -8.84 -0.99 -13.39
C LEU A 345 -7.40 -1.13 -12.87
N SER A 346 -6.48 -0.50 -13.59
CA SER A 346 -5.02 -0.65 -13.47
C SER A 346 -4.40 0.59 -12.84
N LEU A 347 -4.92 0.94 -11.66
CA LEU A 347 -4.63 2.16 -10.91
C LEU A 347 -5.08 1.96 -9.46
N GLY A 348 -4.67 2.86 -8.57
CA GLY A 348 -5.15 2.82 -7.20
C GLY A 348 -4.54 3.90 -6.30
N SER A 349 -4.66 3.68 -5.00
CA SER A 349 -4.03 4.48 -3.96
C SER A 349 -3.37 3.55 -2.94
N ASP A 350 -2.04 3.44 -2.97
CA ASP A 350 -1.23 2.68 -2.01
C ASP A 350 -1.54 3.11 -0.56
N TYR A 351 -1.41 2.16 0.36
CA TYR A 351 -1.90 2.21 1.74
C TYR A 351 -3.41 2.50 1.90
N GLY A 352 -4.17 2.62 0.81
CA GLY A 352 -5.60 2.95 0.82
C GLY A 352 -6.42 2.01 1.69
N ALA A 353 -7.37 2.57 2.44
CA ALA A 353 -8.17 1.82 3.39
C ALA A 353 -9.37 1.08 2.74
N PRO A 354 -9.95 0.04 3.36
CA PRO A 354 -11.07 -0.73 2.79
C PRO A 354 -12.44 -0.02 2.86
N ASP A 355 -12.47 1.14 3.52
CA ASP A 355 -13.59 2.06 3.66
C ASP A 355 -13.42 3.34 2.81
N ASP A 356 -12.54 3.28 1.79
CA ASP A 356 -12.45 4.21 0.66
C ASP A 356 -13.69 4.11 -0.26
N PRO A 357 -14.18 5.22 -0.87
CA PRO A 357 -15.48 5.25 -1.56
C PRO A 357 -15.62 4.26 -2.73
N ASP A 358 -14.56 4.02 -3.50
CA ASP A 358 -14.62 3.11 -4.66
C ASP A 358 -14.99 1.69 -4.23
N SER A 359 -14.62 1.29 -3.01
CA SER A 359 -14.97 0.01 -2.39
C SER A 359 -16.49 -0.20 -2.24
N LEU A 360 -17.30 0.86 -2.26
CA LEU A 360 -18.77 0.78 -2.29
C LEU A 360 -19.28 0.38 -3.69
N PHE A 361 -18.68 0.95 -4.74
CA PHE A 361 -19.02 0.65 -6.13
C PHE A 361 -18.58 -0.76 -6.51
N VAL A 362 -17.37 -1.20 -6.12
CA VAL A 362 -16.89 -2.58 -6.33
C VAL A 362 -17.88 -3.62 -5.81
N LYS A 363 -18.43 -3.40 -4.60
CA LYS A 363 -19.43 -4.26 -3.96
C LYS A 363 -20.77 -4.25 -4.68
N LYS A 364 -21.12 -3.16 -5.39
CA LYS A 364 -22.31 -3.07 -6.24
C LYS A 364 -22.12 -3.78 -7.58
N LEU A 365 -21.00 -3.54 -8.26
CA LEU A 365 -20.62 -4.19 -9.51
C LEU A 365 -20.66 -5.72 -9.37
N TYR A 366 -19.98 -6.24 -8.34
CA TYR A 366 -19.90 -7.68 -8.09
C TYR A 366 -21.27 -8.33 -7.82
N ARG A 367 -22.17 -7.64 -7.12
CA ARG A 367 -23.53 -8.14 -6.85
C ARG A 367 -24.43 -8.13 -8.07
N HIS A 368 -24.12 -7.29 -9.06
CA HIS A 368 -24.89 -7.10 -10.29
C HIS A 368 -24.18 -7.65 -11.53
N GLY A 369 -23.29 -8.64 -11.37
CA GLY A 369 -22.78 -9.43 -12.48
C GLY A 369 -21.57 -8.87 -13.22
N VAL A 370 -20.96 -7.77 -12.75
CA VAL A 370 -19.72 -7.21 -13.32
C VAL A 370 -18.52 -7.74 -12.52
N MET A 371 -17.50 -8.32 -13.18
CA MET A 371 -16.29 -8.82 -12.49
C MET A 371 -15.20 -7.73 -12.35
N PRO A 372 -14.90 -7.23 -11.13
CA PRO A 372 -13.78 -6.32 -10.89
C PRO A 372 -12.42 -7.03 -10.83
N VAL A 373 -11.52 -6.73 -11.77
CA VAL A 373 -10.13 -7.25 -11.80
C VAL A 373 -9.12 -6.10 -11.71
N PHE A 374 -8.34 -6.06 -10.64
CA PHE A 374 -7.54 -4.88 -10.27
C PHE A 374 -6.06 -5.20 -10.04
N SER A 375 -5.19 -4.23 -10.31
CA SER A 375 -3.77 -4.27 -9.94
C SER A 375 -3.57 -4.27 -8.42
N ALA A 376 -2.53 -4.95 -7.92
CA ALA A 376 -2.18 -4.96 -6.50
C ALA A 376 -1.59 -3.63 -5.98
N GLY A 377 -1.01 -2.81 -6.87
CA GLY A 377 -0.21 -1.63 -6.54
C GLY A 377 1.29 -1.87 -6.77
N ASN A 378 2.08 -0.79 -6.77
CA ASN A 378 3.48 -0.80 -7.19
C ASN A 378 4.50 -0.38 -6.09
N GLY A 379 4.06 -0.23 -4.84
CA GLY A 379 4.91 0.12 -3.69
C GLY A 379 5.80 -1.01 -3.14
N GLY A 380 5.94 -2.13 -3.85
CA GLY A 380 6.90 -3.18 -3.49
C GLY A 380 6.55 -3.99 -2.24
N ASP A 381 7.57 -4.51 -1.56
CA ASP A 381 7.40 -5.42 -0.42
C ASP A 381 7.29 -4.67 0.93
N LEU A 382 6.23 -3.90 1.14
CA LEU A 382 5.99 -3.15 2.39
C LEU A 382 4.69 -3.60 3.10
N TYR A 383 4.65 -3.55 4.43
CA TYR A 383 3.47 -4.03 5.18
C TYR A 383 2.32 -3.02 5.14
N ASP A 384 1.12 -3.49 4.81
CA ASP A 384 -0.11 -2.69 4.64
C ASP A 384 -0.13 -1.72 3.44
N ILE A 385 0.74 -1.90 2.43
CA ILE A 385 0.79 -1.01 1.26
C ILE A 385 -0.27 -1.30 0.18
N GLY A 386 -0.79 -2.53 0.07
CA GLY A 386 -1.81 -2.87 -0.94
C GLY A 386 -3.07 -2.00 -0.86
N GLY A 387 -3.35 -1.26 -1.93
CA GLY A 387 -4.26 -0.11 -1.91
C GLY A 387 -5.75 -0.36 -2.17
N SER A 388 -6.55 0.71 -2.06
CA SER A 388 -7.91 0.77 -2.63
C SER A 388 -7.84 0.99 -4.16
N PRO A 389 -8.74 0.39 -4.97
CA PRO A 389 -9.84 -0.51 -4.60
C PRO A 389 -9.45 -2.00 -4.50
N GLY A 390 -8.20 -2.36 -4.83
CA GLY A 390 -7.68 -3.74 -4.81
C GLY A 390 -7.76 -4.45 -3.45
N ASN A 391 -7.85 -3.71 -2.35
CA ASN A 391 -8.06 -4.24 -1.00
C ASN A 391 -9.49 -4.78 -0.74
N THR A 392 -10.46 -4.51 -1.62
CA THR A 392 -11.86 -4.94 -1.45
C THR A 392 -11.99 -6.47 -1.60
N PRO A 393 -12.69 -7.19 -0.70
CA PRO A 393 -12.79 -8.65 -0.76
C PRO A 393 -13.34 -9.18 -2.09
N GLU A 394 -14.38 -8.54 -2.63
CA GLU A 394 -15.03 -8.90 -3.89
C GLU A 394 -14.14 -8.69 -5.14
N ALA A 395 -13.11 -7.84 -5.07
CA ALA A 395 -12.15 -7.66 -6.17
C ALA A 395 -11.32 -8.93 -6.43
N LEU A 396 -10.93 -9.16 -7.69
CA LEU A 396 -9.91 -10.12 -8.07
C LEU A 396 -8.59 -9.37 -8.30
N THR A 397 -7.74 -9.34 -7.28
CA THR A 397 -6.57 -8.45 -7.20
C THR A 397 -5.29 -9.18 -7.57
N VAL A 398 -4.42 -8.56 -8.37
CA VAL A 398 -3.37 -9.26 -9.12
C VAL A 398 -1.96 -8.74 -8.80
N ALA A 399 -1.12 -9.63 -8.26
CA ALA A 399 0.33 -9.44 -8.13
C ALA A 399 1.07 -9.61 -9.46
N SER A 400 2.27 -9.06 -9.54
CA SER A 400 3.18 -9.17 -10.68
C SER A 400 4.32 -10.17 -10.41
N VAL A 401 4.56 -11.05 -11.39
CA VAL A 401 5.71 -11.97 -11.45
C VAL A 401 6.46 -11.84 -12.76
N ARG A 402 7.72 -12.28 -12.80
CA ARG A 402 8.55 -12.22 -14.00
C ARG A 402 8.30 -13.41 -14.94
N ASP A 403 8.35 -13.13 -16.24
CA ASP A 403 8.49 -14.14 -17.29
C ASP A 403 9.99 -14.43 -17.52
N SER A 404 10.36 -15.55 -18.16
CA SER A 404 11.75 -15.76 -18.59
C SER A 404 12.08 -15.01 -19.88
N TYR A 405 11.07 -14.71 -20.70
CA TYR A 405 11.23 -13.82 -21.85
C TYR A 405 11.34 -12.37 -21.40
N VAL A 406 12.48 -11.74 -21.69
CA VAL A 406 12.71 -10.31 -21.44
C VAL A 406 13.08 -9.61 -22.74
N LEU A 407 12.14 -8.79 -23.24
CA LEU A 407 12.37 -7.95 -24.42
C LEU A 407 13.13 -6.68 -24.02
N ARG A 408 14.36 -6.55 -24.51
CA ARG A 408 15.28 -5.46 -24.18
C ARG A 408 15.48 -4.49 -25.33
N ASP A 409 15.99 -3.33 -24.97
CA ASP A 409 16.57 -2.42 -25.95
C ASP A 409 17.86 -2.99 -26.55
N GLY A 410 18.13 -2.62 -27.79
CA GLY A 410 19.32 -3.01 -28.53
C GLY A 410 20.20 -1.81 -28.88
N ALA A 411 21.51 -2.03 -28.81
CA ALA A 411 22.52 -1.21 -29.46
C ALA A 411 23.23 -2.06 -30.52
N GLU A 412 23.29 -1.59 -31.77
CA GLU A 412 23.94 -2.34 -32.84
C GLU A 412 25.44 -2.06 -32.84
N VAL A 413 26.25 -3.10 -32.56
CA VAL A 413 27.70 -2.98 -32.54
C VAL A 413 28.24 -3.38 -33.90
N VAL A 414 28.95 -2.46 -34.57
CA VAL A 414 29.44 -2.65 -35.94
C VAL A 414 30.38 -3.87 -35.99
N GLY A 415 30.04 -4.85 -36.82
CA GLY A 415 30.78 -6.11 -36.94
C GLY A 415 30.54 -7.14 -35.82
N GLN A 416 29.69 -6.86 -34.83
CA GLN A 416 29.31 -7.81 -33.77
C GLN A 416 27.80 -8.01 -33.61
N GLY A 417 26.98 -7.27 -34.35
CA GLY A 417 25.52 -7.34 -34.33
C GLY A 417 24.89 -6.63 -33.13
N LEU A 418 23.58 -6.83 -32.99
CA LEU A 418 22.76 -6.25 -31.93
C LEU A 418 23.18 -6.78 -30.54
N LYS A 419 23.24 -5.89 -29.54
CA LYS A 419 23.57 -6.22 -28.14
C LYS A 419 22.47 -5.72 -27.20
N PRO A 420 22.00 -6.55 -26.24
CA PRO A 420 20.96 -6.17 -25.30
C PRO A 420 21.43 -5.13 -24.27
N GLY A 421 20.47 -4.33 -23.80
CA GLY A 421 20.66 -3.32 -22.78
C GLY A 421 19.38 -2.55 -22.46
N GLN A 422 19.53 -1.31 -22.01
CA GLN A 422 18.43 -0.36 -21.79
C GLN A 422 18.82 1.07 -22.19
N TYR A 423 17.91 1.78 -22.88
CA TYR A 423 18.04 3.21 -23.17
C TYR A 423 17.62 4.08 -21.97
N SER A 424 18.10 5.33 -21.96
CA SER A 424 17.80 6.29 -20.89
C SER A 424 16.45 6.98 -21.05
N GLN A 425 15.66 7.05 -19.98
CA GLN A 425 14.27 7.49 -20.01
C GLN A 425 14.08 8.98 -20.35
N SER A 426 14.98 9.87 -19.94
CA SER A 426 14.81 11.32 -20.12
C SER A 426 15.02 11.82 -21.56
N PHE A 427 15.62 11.04 -22.45
CA PHE A 427 15.89 11.46 -23.83
C PHE A 427 14.65 11.21 -24.70
N ALA A 428 13.74 12.18 -24.77
CA ALA A 428 12.52 12.08 -25.59
C ALA A 428 12.81 11.95 -27.11
N GLY A 429 14.01 12.32 -27.56
CA GLY A 429 14.38 12.42 -28.97
C GLY A 429 14.59 11.10 -29.71
N TYR A 430 14.29 9.92 -29.15
CA TYR A 430 14.52 8.63 -29.82
C TYR A 430 13.68 8.42 -31.10
N LEU A 431 12.49 9.02 -31.21
CA LEU A 431 11.64 8.87 -32.38
C LEU A 431 12.29 9.55 -33.59
N GLY A 432 12.76 8.74 -34.55
CA GLY A 432 13.56 9.23 -35.68
C GLY A 432 15.05 9.46 -35.38
N TYR A 433 15.54 9.05 -34.19
CA TYR A 433 16.98 9.01 -33.92
C TYR A 433 17.62 7.84 -34.63
N ASP A 434 18.70 8.10 -35.38
CA ASP A 434 19.65 7.10 -35.87
C ASP A 434 21.05 7.74 -35.96
N LYS A 435 22.01 7.21 -35.19
CA LYS A 435 23.42 7.62 -35.23
C LYS A 435 24.35 6.43 -34.95
N THR A 436 25.21 6.15 -35.94
CA THR A 436 26.40 5.28 -35.80
C THR A 436 27.62 6.13 -35.50
N LEU A 437 28.22 5.98 -34.31
CA LEU A 437 29.37 6.76 -33.87
C LEU A 437 30.48 5.89 -33.23
N PRO A 438 31.75 6.30 -33.32
CA PRO A 438 32.84 5.65 -32.60
C PRO A 438 32.73 5.89 -31.09
N VAL A 439 33.22 4.93 -30.31
CA VAL A 439 33.18 4.97 -28.85
C VAL A 439 34.56 5.29 -28.27
N VAL A 440 34.59 6.18 -27.27
CA VAL A 440 35.79 6.45 -26.45
C VAL A 440 35.49 6.23 -24.97
N LYS A 441 36.38 5.54 -24.27
CA LYS A 441 36.35 5.48 -22.79
C LYS A 441 37.13 6.66 -22.20
N LEU A 442 36.71 7.12 -21.02
CA LEU A 442 37.49 8.08 -20.23
C LEU A 442 38.82 7.47 -19.79
N THR A 443 39.84 8.32 -19.60
CA THR A 443 41.19 7.88 -19.19
C THR A 443 41.58 8.38 -17.79
N GLN A 444 40.88 9.39 -17.28
CA GLN A 444 41.15 9.97 -15.96
C GLN A 444 40.90 8.96 -14.82
N ALA A 445 41.97 8.53 -14.15
CA ALA A 445 41.90 7.72 -12.94
C ALA A 445 41.04 8.42 -11.86
N GLY A 446 40.10 7.67 -11.26
CA GLY A 446 39.11 8.22 -10.33
C GLY A 446 37.93 8.95 -10.97
N ASN A 447 37.84 9.00 -12.31
CA ASN A 447 36.67 9.49 -13.06
C ASN A 447 36.30 8.62 -14.27
N LEU A 448 36.67 7.34 -14.30
CA LEU A 448 36.32 6.40 -15.38
C LEU A 448 34.80 6.15 -15.52
N ASP A 449 34.04 6.58 -14.52
CA ASP A 449 32.60 6.52 -14.43
C ASP A 449 31.93 7.86 -14.81
N GLY A 450 32.67 8.97 -14.90
CA GLY A 450 32.16 10.28 -15.30
C GLY A 450 31.32 11.03 -14.25
N CYS A 451 31.49 10.78 -12.94
CA CYS A 451 30.83 11.59 -11.91
C CYS A 451 31.37 13.03 -11.79
N GLN A 452 32.62 13.26 -12.21
CA GLN A 452 33.25 14.58 -12.23
C GLN A 452 33.32 15.11 -13.68
N PRO A 453 33.47 16.43 -13.89
CA PRO A 453 33.56 17.03 -15.22
C PRO A 453 34.55 16.31 -16.14
N VAL A 454 34.12 16.02 -17.38
CA VAL A 454 34.91 15.25 -18.34
C VAL A 454 35.97 16.14 -18.99
N THR A 455 37.23 15.69 -18.95
CA THR A 455 38.39 16.39 -19.54
C THR A 455 38.99 15.66 -20.75
N ASP A 456 38.60 14.41 -20.98
CA ASP A 456 38.97 13.62 -22.17
C ASP A 456 38.36 14.19 -23.47
N ALA A 457 39.02 13.95 -24.61
CA ALA A 457 38.61 14.47 -25.93
C ALA A 457 37.42 13.72 -26.56
N VAL A 458 36.22 13.91 -25.98
CA VAL A 458 34.98 13.18 -26.29
C VAL A 458 34.08 13.79 -27.37
N ALA A 459 34.38 15.01 -27.82
CA ALA A 459 33.50 15.78 -28.72
C ALA A 459 33.00 14.99 -29.95
N GLY A 460 31.69 14.92 -30.15
CA GLY A 460 31.04 14.26 -31.28
C GLY A 460 31.04 12.72 -31.27
N LYS A 461 31.41 12.08 -30.15
CA LYS A 461 31.52 10.62 -30.01
C LYS A 461 30.56 10.09 -28.94
N PHE A 462 30.35 8.77 -28.92
CA PHE A 462 29.75 8.12 -27.76
C PHE A 462 30.82 7.87 -26.68
N VAL A 463 30.48 8.14 -25.42
CA VAL A 463 31.42 8.04 -24.29
C VAL A 463 31.10 6.81 -23.45
N TRP A 464 32.05 5.89 -23.34
CA TRP A 464 31.97 4.76 -22.44
C TRP A 464 32.36 5.16 -21.02
N LEU A 465 31.47 4.87 -20.07
CA LEU A 465 31.67 5.06 -18.64
C LEU A 465 31.51 3.71 -17.94
N GLU A 466 32.37 3.44 -16.95
CA GLU A 466 32.12 2.30 -16.07
C GLU A 466 30.98 2.60 -15.08
N TRP A 467 30.03 1.68 -14.97
CA TRP A 467 28.90 1.78 -14.05
C TRP A 467 29.06 0.82 -12.89
N ASP A 468 28.65 1.26 -11.71
CA ASP A 468 28.52 0.42 -10.52
C ASP A 468 27.04 0.04 -10.38
N ASP A 469 26.70 -1.24 -10.56
CA ASP A 469 25.34 -1.72 -10.39
C ASP A 469 24.89 -1.75 -8.92
N ASN A 470 25.81 -1.61 -7.95
CA ASN A 470 25.46 -1.50 -6.54
C ASN A 470 25.18 -0.05 -6.12
N ASP A 471 23.90 0.27 -5.90
CA ASP A 471 23.43 1.58 -5.45
C ASP A 471 24.15 2.08 -4.18
N ALA A 472 24.54 1.19 -3.27
CA ALA A 472 25.22 1.56 -2.02
C ALA A 472 26.69 2.00 -2.19
N THR A 473 27.32 1.72 -3.35
CA THR A 473 28.70 2.16 -3.66
C THR A 473 28.77 3.11 -4.87
N ARG A 474 27.67 3.27 -5.61
CA ARG A 474 27.58 4.12 -6.80
C ARG A 474 27.67 5.62 -6.46
N ARG A 475 28.83 6.22 -6.74
CA ARG A 475 29.16 7.63 -6.45
C ARG A 475 28.19 8.70 -6.98
N CYS A 476 27.45 8.43 -8.06
CA CYS A 476 26.41 9.32 -8.59
C CYS A 476 25.49 8.60 -9.60
N GLY A 477 24.28 9.13 -9.79
CA GLY A 477 23.30 8.63 -10.76
C GLY A 477 23.61 9.00 -12.23
N SER A 478 22.90 8.37 -13.15
CA SER A 478 23.10 8.51 -14.61
C SER A 478 22.88 9.92 -15.15
N ALA A 479 21.99 10.72 -14.56
CA ALA A 479 21.75 12.11 -14.98
C ALA A 479 23.00 13.00 -14.84
N ALA A 480 23.74 12.88 -13.73
CA ALA A 480 24.99 13.63 -13.53
C ALA A 480 26.05 13.24 -14.59
N ARG A 481 26.15 11.94 -14.89
CA ARG A 481 27.06 11.40 -15.92
C ARG A 481 26.72 11.93 -17.32
N ALA A 482 25.43 11.95 -17.68
CA ALA A 482 24.95 12.52 -18.94
C ALA A 482 25.28 14.02 -19.06
N ASN A 483 25.03 14.79 -18.00
CA ASN A 483 25.32 16.23 -17.95
C ASN A 483 26.83 16.52 -18.10
N ASN A 484 27.69 15.75 -17.43
CA ASN A 484 29.15 15.89 -17.54
C ASN A 484 29.67 15.56 -18.95
N VAL A 485 29.12 14.55 -19.61
CA VAL A 485 29.49 14.20 -21.00
C VAL A 485 28.97 15.23 -22.00
N GLN A 486 27.73 15.72 -21.82
CA GLN A 486 27.15 16.78 -22.65
C GLN A 486 27.98 18.07 -22.55
N ALA A 487 28.42 18.46 -21.34
CA ALA A 487 29.25 19.65 -21.13
C ALA A 487 30.61 19.57 -21.84
N ALA A 488 31.16 18.36 -22.02
CA ALA A 488 32.37 18.10 -22.80
C ALA A 488 32.10 17.86 -24.31
N GLY A 489 30.86 18.05 -24.77
CA GLY A 489 30.47 17.92 -26.18
C GLY A 489 30.31 16.49 -26.70
N GLY A 490 30.24 15.49 -25.81
CA GLY A 490 29.95 14.11 -26.20
C GLY A 490 28.53 13.97 -26.78
N ALA A 491 28.38 13.09 -27.77
CA ALA A 491 27.13 12.92 -28.53
C ALA A 491 26.16 11.88 -27.93
N GLY A 492 26.55 11.24 -26.82
CA GLY A 492 25.79 10.22 -26.11
C GLY A 492 26.67 9.41 -25.16
N VAL A 493 26.05 8.59 -24.31
CA VAL A 493 26.76 7.81 -23.27
C VAL A 493 26.48 6.32 -23.40
N LEU A 494 27.51 5.51 -23.21
CA LEU A 494 27.42 4.05 -23.09
C LEU A 494 27.87 3.66 -21.68
N LEU A 495 27.03 2.93 -20.95
CA LEU A 495 27.32 2.42 -19.62
C LEU A 495 27.62 0.92 -19.71
N SER A 496 28.60 0.48 -18.91
CA SER A 496 28.80 -0.94 -18.65
C SER A 496 27.75 -1.51 -17.68
N SER A 497 27.76 -2.82 -17.49
CA SER A 497 27.10 -3.48 -16.36
C SER A 497 27.81 -4.80 -16.03
N THR A 498 27.50 -5.33 -14.86
CA THR A 498 27.75 -6.69 -14.39
C THR A 498 26.46 -7.52 -14.37
N LEU A 499 25.29 -6.88 -14.46
CA LEU A 499 23.98 -7.50 -14.38
C LEU A 499 23.42 -7.81 -15.78
N ASN A 500 22.80 -8.99 -15.93
CA ASN A 500 21.97 -9.29 -17.10
C ASN A 500 20.50 -8.88 -16.93
N ASN A 501 20.05 -8.64 -15.69
CA ASN A 501 18.73 -8.10 -15.35
C ASN A 501 18.91 -6.82 -14.52
N PHE A 502 18.36 -5.69 -14.99
CA PHE A 502 18.43 -4.42 -14.28
C PHE A 502 17.26 -4.30 -13.29
N ALA A 503 17.54 -3.86 -12.06
CA ALA A 503 16.49 -3.60 -11.06
C ALA A 503 15.72 -2.29 -11.32
N ALA A 504 16.34 -1.33 -12.04
CA ALA A 504 15.78 -0.04 -12.38
C ALA A 504 16.29 0.48 -13.73
N GLY A 505 15.53 1.39 -14.34
CA GLY A 505 15.91 2.12 -15.54
C GLY A 505 16.89 3.25 -15.27
N ILE A 506 17.69 3.63 -16.27
CA ILE A 506 18.60 4.78 -16.20
C ILE A 506 17.87 6.07 -16.63
N ALA A 507 17.98 7.14 -15.84
CA ALA A 507 17.38 8.44 -16.19
C ALA A 507 18.05 9.08 -17.42
N GLY A 508 19.38 9.27 -17.37
CA GLY A 508 20.11 10.05 -18.37
C GLY A 508 19.72 11.54 -18.33
N ASN A 509 19.68 12.22 -19.48
CA ASN A 509 19.16 13.59 -19.57
C ASN A 509 18.37 13.81 -20.88
N THR A 510 17.85 15.02 -21.10
CA THR A 510 17.00 15.35 -22.24
C THR A 510 17.74 15.66 -23.54
N ALA A 511 19.07 15.82 -23.51
CA ALA A 511 19.84 16.41 -24.60
C ALA A 511 20.68 15.40 -25.39
N ILE A 512 21.16 14.32 -24.75
CA ILE A 512 21.92 13.25 -25.41
C ILE A 512 21.38 11.87 -25.02
N PRO A 513 21.36 10.88 -25.93
CA PRO A 513 20.95 9.53 -25.59
C PRO A 513 21.99 8.85 -24.71
N MET A 514 21.51 7.92 -23.89
CA MET A 514 22.36 7.04 -23.09
C MET A 514 21.83 5.60 -23.17
N PHE A 515 22.74 4.63 -23.19
CA PHE A 515 22.43 3.20 -23.24
C PHE A 515 23.31 2.43 -22.27
N GLN A 516 22.74 1.50 -21.49
CA GLN A 516 23.48 0.58 -20.63
C GLN A 516 23.44 -0.83 -21.22
N PHE A 517 24.61 -1.42 -21.50
CA PHE A 517 24.71 -2.82 -21.92
C PHE A 517 24.45 -3.77 -20.74
N THR A 518 23.92 -4.97 -21.01
CA THR A 518 23.92 -6.05 -19.99
C THR A 518 25.34 -6.50 -19.63
N GLY A 519 25.50 -7.33 -18.60
CA GLY A 519 26.78 -7.96 -18.21
C GLY A 519 27.43 -8.74 -19.34
N ASP A 520 26.68 -9.64 -20.01
CA ASP A 520 27.19 -10.45 -21.11
C ASP A 520 27.51 -9.58 -22.34
N ALA A 521 26.67 -8.60 -22.63
CA ALA A 521 26.91 -7.64 -23.71
C ALA A 521 28.18 -6.82 -23.44
N THR A 522 28.32 -6.29 -22.21
CA THR A 522 29.50 -5.59 -21.71
C THR A 522 30.76 -6.45 -21.88
N ALA A 523 30.73 -7.71 -21.44
CA ALA A 523 31.85 -8.63 -21.59
C ALA A 523 32.23 -8.85 -23.06
N SER A 524 31.24 -8.96 -23.96
CA SER A 524 31.47 -9.18 -25.39
C SER A 524 32.08 -7.97 -26.13
N VAL A 525 31.71 -6.73 -25.77
CA VAL A 525 32.18 -5.51 -26.45
C VAL A 525 33.48 -4.94 -25.87
N ARG A 526 33.78 -5.24 -24.60
CA ARG A 526 34.95 -4.72 -23.86
C ARG A 526 36.31 -4.97 -24.54
N PRO A 527 36.56 -6.07 -25.31
CA PRO A 527 37.77 -6.20 -26.11
C PRO A 527 37.92 -5.14 -27.21
N ALA A 528 36.85 -4.84 -27.95
CA ALA A 528 36.86 -3.81 -29.01
C ALA A 528 36.97 -2.39 -28.42
N LEU A 529 36.37 -2.15 -27.27
CA LEU A 529 36.55 -0.90 -26.51
C LEU A 529 38.02 -0.71 -26.11
N ASN A 530 38.66 -1.76 -25.57
CA ASN A 530 40.06 -1.71 -25.15
C ASN A 530 41.04 -1.59 -26.33
N ALA A 531 40.68 -2.09 -27.52
CA ALA A 531 41.42 -1.88 -28.76
C ALA A 531 41.18 -0.50 -29.40
N GLY A 532 40.22 0.29 -28.91
CA GLY A 532 39.85 1.59 -29.50
C GLY A 532 39.10 1.49 -30.83
N THR A 533 38.55 0.31 -31.16
CA THR A 533 37.87 0.02 -32.44
C THR A 533 36.34 -0.05 -32.33
N LEU A 534 35.78 0.03 -31.11
CA LEU A 534 34.35 -0.06 -30.89
C LEU A 534 33.59 1.11 -31.57
N THR A 535 32.62 0.74 -32.42
CA THR A 535 31.68 1.65 -33.07
C THR A 535 30.28 1.11 -32.86
N VAL A 536 29.34 1.99 -32.47
CA VAL A 536 27.99 1.61 -32.05
C VAL A 536 26.97 2.47 -32.78
N ARG A 537 25.88 1.85 -33.22
CA ARG A 537 24.66 2.50 -33.70
C ARG A 537 23.60 2.45 -32.61
N LEU A 538 23.12 3.64 -32.23
CA LEU A 538 21.93 3.82 -31.42
C LEU A 538 20.84 4.37 -32.33
N ALA A 539 19.65 3.75 -32.31
CA ALA A 539 18.52 4.16 -33.14
C ALA A 539 17.18 3.85 -32.45
N GLY A 540 16.15 4.66 -32.73
CA GLY A 540 14.83 4.54 -32.09
C GLY A 540 14.14 3.20 -32.34
N GLU A 541 14.30 2.66 -33.55
CA GLU A 541 13.85 1.33 -33.97
C GLU A 541 14.49 0.17 -33.21
N LEU A 542 15.63 0.40 -32.53
CA LEU A 542 16.30 -0.60 -31.72
C LEU A 542 15.78 -0.63 -30.27
N ARG A 543 14.84 0.24 -29.89
CA ARG A 543 14.13 0.13 -28.62
C ARG A 543 13.24 -1.12 -28.62
N SER A 544 13.22 -1.88 -27.53
CA SER A 544 12.42 -3.11 -27.39
C SER A 544 12.55 -4.07 -28.59
N SER A 545 13.78 -4.24 -29.09
CA SER A 545 14.12 -5.01 -30.30
C SER A 545 14.85 -6.32 -30.01
N THR A 546 15.47 -6.47 -28.84
CA THR A 546 16.39 -7.56 -28.53
C THR A 546 15.75 -8.54 -27.53
N PRO A 547 15.21 -9.68 -27.97
CA PRO A 547 14.71 -10.70 -27.05
C PRO A 547 15.88 -11.34 -26.29
N THR A 548 15.72 -11.48 -24.98
CA THR A 548 16.62 -12.25 -24.11
C THR A 548 15.81 -13.25 -23.30
N TYR A 549 16.43 -14.35 -22.88
CA TYR A 549 15.76 -15.42 -22.14
C TYR A 549 16.57 -15.76 -20.88
N ASP A 550 15.96 -15.61 -19.72
CA ASP A 550 16.55 -15.98 -18.43
C ASP A 550 15.55 -16.80 -17.61
N GLN A 551 15.75 -18.11 -17.57
CA GLN A 551 14.86 -19.02 -16.84
C GLN A 551 15.00 -18.91 -15.31
N SER A 552 16.02 -18.22 -14.79
CA SER A 552 16.23 -18.05 -13.35
C SER A 552 15.32 -17.00 -12.70
N ILE A 553 14.78 -16.06 -13.50
CA ILE A 553 13.81 -15.07 -13.04
C ILE A 553 12.35 -15.50 -13.22
N SER A 554 12.05 -16.50 -14.08
CA SER A 554 10.69 -17.02 -14.26
C SER A 554 10.04 -17.39 -12.92
N ASP A 555 8.79 -16.97 -12.72
CA ASP A 555 8.05 -17.24 -11.47
C ASP A 555 8.71 -16.66 -10.19
N THR A 556 9.60 -15.66 -10.31
CA THR A 556 9.95 -14.74 -9.21
C THR A 556 8.93 -13.60 -9.13
N PRO A 557 8.67 -12.98 -7.96
CA PRO A 557 7.85 -11.78 -7.89
C PRO A 557 8.64 -10.59 -8.42
N SER A 558 7.94 -9.69 -9.07
CA SER A 558 8.57 -8.47 -9.56
C SER A 558 8.84 -7.46 -8.45
N SER A 559 9.78 -6.54 -8.70
CA SER A 559 10.09 -5.46 -7.76
C SER A 559 8.97 -4.43 -7.62
N PHE A 560 8.22 -4.07 -8.69
CA PHE A 560 7.06 -3.17 -8.54
C PHE A 560 6.00 -3.76 -7.56
N THR A 561 5.70 -5.06 -7.56
CA THR A 561 4.45 -5.56 -6.92
C THR A 561 4.27 -5.21 -5.44
N SER A 562 3.12 -4.62 -5.08
CA SER A 562 2.70 -4.35 -3.69
C SER A 562 2.40 -5.64 -2.90
N ARG A 563 2.77 -5.68 -1.61
CA ARG A 563 2.27 -6.66 -0.62
C ARG A 563 0.90 -6.19 -0.11
N GLY A 564 -0.03 -7.12 0.10
CA GLY A 564 -1.37 -6.81 0.62
C GLY A 564 -1.39 -6.44 2.11
N THR A 565 -2.59 -6.11 2.59
CA THR A 565 -2.81 -5.62 3.96
C THR A 565 -3.18 -6.74 4.93
N ARG A 566 -2.99 -6.50 6.23
CA ARG A 566 -3.43 -7.36 7.35
C ARG A 566 -4.95 -7.39 7.58
N GLY A 567 -5.73 -6.91 6.60
CA GLY A 567 -7.15 -6.64 6.71
C GLY A 567 -8.05 -7.89 6.70
N GLN A 568 -9.34 -7.67 6.44
CA GLN A 568 -10.36 -8.73 6.46
C GLN A 568 -10.20 -9.75 5.33
N SER A 569 -9.57 -9.40 4.20
CA SER A 569 -9.27 -10.31 3.08
C SER A 569 -7.76 -10.43 2.84
N ILE A 570 -7.30 -11.64 2.51
CA ILE A 570 -5.94 -11.87 2.00
C ILE A 570 -5.86 -11.25 0.61
N LYS A 571 -4.84 -10.42 0.37
CA LYS A 571 -4.56 -9.80 -0.93
C LYS A 571 -3.06 -9.86 -1.23
N PRO A 572 -2.63 -9.87 -2.51
CA PRO A 572 -3.46 -10.06 -3.71
C PRO A 572 -4.12 -11.46 -3.74
N ASP A 573 -5.08 -11.67 -4.63
CA ASP A 573 -5.80 -12.96 -4.75
C ASP A 573 -4.98 -13.98 -5.56
N VAL A 574 -4.31 -13.51 -6.61
CA VAL A 574 -3.45 -14.28 -7.53
C VAL A 574 -2.25 -13.42 -7.97
N ALA A 575 -1.30 -14.03 -8.68
CA ALA A 575 -0.32 -13.34 -9.49
C ALA A 575 -0.54 -13.61 -10.99
N ALA A 576 -0.13 -12.70 -11.84
CA ALA A 576 0.04 -12.91 -13.28
C ALA A 576 1.38 -12.31 -13.72
N PRO A 577 1.91 -12.65 -14.91
CA PRO A 577 3.19 -12.12 -15.33
C PRO A 577 3.06 -10.59 -15.49
N GLY A 578 4.21 -9.95 -15.33
CA GLY A 578 4.26 -8.62 -14.74
C GLY A 578 5.56 -7.84 -15.04
N ASP A 579 6.54 -8.47 -15.69
CA ASP A 579 7.83 -7.87 -16.06
C ASP A 579 8.14 -8.11 -17.55
N THR A 580 8.16 -7.06 -18.37
CA THR A 580 8.30 -7.06 -19.86
C THR A 580 7.18 -7.67 -20.77
N ILE A 581 5.94 -7.13 -20.76
CA ILE A 581 4.98 -7.17 -21.88
C ILE A 581 5.58 -6.47 -23.10
N SER A 582 5.29 -6.98 -24.30
CA SER A 582 5.18 -6.20 -25.52
C SER A 582 3.70 -6.05 -25.92
N SER A 583 3.15 -4.84 -25.87
CA SER A 583 1.74 -4.50 -26.20
C SER A 583 1.69 -3.07 -26.79
N THR A 584 0.53 -2.66 -27.27
CA THR A 584 0.24 -1.43 -28.03
C THR A 584 1.03 -0.19 -27.55
N ALA A 585 1.63 0.55 -28.48
CA ALA A 585 2.15 1.90 -28.23
C ALA A 585 1.24 2.95 -28.90
N VAL A 586 0.56 3.76 -28.08
CA VAL A 586 -0.32 4.85 -28.52
C VAL A 586 0.30 5.71 -29.63
N GLY A 587 -0.46 6.00 -30.67
CA GLY A 587 -0.09 6.91 -31.75
C GLY A 587 1.07 6.44 -32.64
N SER A 588 1.60 5.23 -32.43
CA SER A 588 2.60 4.61 -33.31
C SER A 588 1.97 3.95 -34.55
N GLY A 589 0.64 3.76 -34.55
CA GLY A 589 -0.09 3.07 -35.60
C GLY A 589 -0.02 1.54 -35.50
N ASN A 590 1.20 0.97 -35.47
CA ASN A 590 1.40 -0.48 -35.38
C ASN A 590 2.65 -0.90 -34.59
N ASP A 591 3.00 -0.21 -33.50
CA ASP A 591 4.19 -0.53 -32.70
C ASP A 591 3.91 -0.76 -31.20
N ARG A 592 4.96 -1.08 -30.44
CA ARG A 592 4.86 -1.71 -29.11
C ARG A 592 5.70 -1.02 -28.01
N SER A 593 5.32 -1.21 -26.74
CA SER A 593 6.00 -0.61 -25.57
C SER A 593 6.09 -1.54 -24.33
N VAL A 594 7.01 -1.23 -23.38
CA VAL A 594 7.55 -2.14 -22.32
C VAL A 594 8.04 -1.38 -21.04
N ILE A 595 7.59 -1.75 -19.80
CA ILE A 595 7.76 -1.07 -18.45
C ILE A 595 7.64 -2.14 -17.26
N SER A 596 7.88 -2.00 -15.90
CA SER A 596 8.34 -3.21 -15.05
C SER A 596 7.91 -3.50 -13.34
N GLY A 597 6.53 -3.27 -13.67
CA GLY A 597 5.13 -3.09 -13.04
C GLY A 597 4.09 -4.15 -12.51
N THR A 598 2.91 -3.75 -11.92
CA THR A 598 1.65 -4.59 -11.75
C THR A 598 0.41 -4.32 -12.61
N SER A 599 0.19 -3.10 -13.09
CA SER A 599 -0.97 -2.70 -13.90
C SER A 599 -1.27 -3.52 -15.16
N MET A 600 -0.34 -4.32 -15.66
CA MET A 600 -0.55 -5.20 -16.82
C MET A 600 -0.62 -6.69 -16.45
N ALA A 601 -0.31 -7.04 -15.20
CA ALA A 601 -0.68 -8.35 -14.66
C ALA A 601 -2.22 -8.45 -14.53
N ALA A 602 -2.89 -7.36 -14.13
CA ALA A 602 -4.35 -7.26 -14.06
C ALA A 602 -5.08 -7.61 -15.38
N PRO A 603 -4.78 -7.02 -16.55
CA PRO A 603 -5.46 -7.31 -17.81
C PRO A 603 -5.27 -8.75 -18.31
N HIS A 604 -4.22 -9.45 -17.93
CA HIS A 604 -4.15 -10.91 -18.13
C HIS A 604 -5.25 -11.64 -17.38
N VAL A 605 -5.44 -11.31 -16.10
CA VAL A 605 -6.50 -11.93 -15.30
C VAL A 605 -7.89 -11.45 -15.74
N ALA A 606 -8.02 -10.23 -16.25
CA ALA A 606 -9.27 -9.72 -16.83
C ALA A 606 -9.66 -10.52 -18.10
N GLY A 607 -8.69 -10.78 -18.98
CA GLY A 607 -8.90 -11.67 -20.13
C GLY A 607 -9.17 -13.12 -19.73
N ILE A 608 -8.50 -13.67 -18.71
CA ILE A 608 -8.81 -15.00 -18.18
C ILE A 608 -10.24 -15.03 -17.60
N ALA A 609 -10.67 -14.00 -16.88
CA ALA A 609 -12.05 -13.88 -16.39
C ALA A 609 -13.06 -13.84 -17.54
N ALA A 610 -12.77 -13.13 -18.63
CA ALA A 610 -13.58 -13.15 -19.84
C ALA A 610 -13.66 -14.57 -20.45
N LEU A 611 -12.52 -15.27 -20.61
CA LEU A 611 -12.48 -16.66 -21.12
C LEU A 611 -13.25 -17.65 -20.22
N VAL A 612 -13.12 -17.53 -18.89
CA VAL A 612 -13.86 -18.37 -17.93
C VAL A 612 -15.36 -18.09 -18.03
N ARG A 613 -15.80 -16.82 -18.09
CA ARG A 613 -17.21 -16.45 -18.28
C ARG A 613 -17.77 -16.92 -19.62
N GLN A 614 -17.01 -16.80 -20.70
CA GLN A 614 -17.41 -17.29 -22.02
C GLN A 614 -17.55 -18.83 -22.07
N THR A 615 -16.83 -19.54 -21.19
CA THR A 615 -16.86 -21.00 -21.10
C THR A 615 -17.97 -21.49 -20.17
N HIS A 616 -18.21 -20.79 -19.07
CA HIS A 616 -19.16 -21.16 -18.01
C HIS A 616 -20.13 -20.00 -17.68
N PRO A 617 -21.05 -19.64 -18.60
CA PRO A 617 -21.95 -18.48 -18.42
C PRO A 617 -23.03 -18.69 -17.33
N ASP A 618 -23.15 -19.90 -16.77
CA ASP A 618 -24.04 -20.24 -15.65
C ASP A 618 -23.37 -20.09 -14.27
N TRP A 619 -22.09 -19.73 -14.20
CA TRP A 619 -21.35 -19.60 -12.94
C TRP A 619 -21.48 -18.20 -12.33
N SER A 620 -21.58 -18.14 -11.00
CA SER A 620 -21.54 -16.86 -10.29
C SER A 620 -20.15 -16.22 -10.36
N LEU A 621 -20.03 -14.93 -10.06
CA LEU A 621 -18.72 -14.27 -9.99
C LEU A 621 -17.81 -14.89 -8.92
N GLU A 622 -18.37 -15.39 -7.81
CA GLU A 622 -17.60 -16.15 -6.82
C GLU A 622 -17.04 -17.44 -7.41
N GLU A 623 -17.79 -18.13 -8.26
CA GLU A 623 -17.37 -19.36 -8.93
C GLU A 623 -16.33 -19.11 -10.04
N VAL A 624 -16.46 -18.00 -10.79
CA VAL A 624 -15.44 -17.52 -11.75
C VAL A 624 -14.14 -17.17 -11.02
N LYS A 625 -14.22 -16.32 -9.98
CA LYS A 625 -13.08 -15.92 -9.14
C LYS A 625 -12.43 -17.14 -8.48
N ALA A 626 -13.24 -18.04 -7.91
CA ALA A 626 -12.76 -19.27 -7.29
C ALA A 626 -12.02 -20.15 -8.29
N SER A 627 -12.49 -20.33 -9.53
CA SER A 627 -11.76 -21.15 -10.51
C SER A 627 -10.37 -20.58 -10.78
N ILE A 628 -10.26 -19.28 -11.07
CA ILE A 628 -8.98 -18.60 -11.35
C ILE A 628 -8.02 -18.72 -10.16
N MET A 629 -8.50 -18.43 -8.94
CA MET A 629 -7.70 -18.57 -7.72
C MET A 629 -7.32 -20.03 -7.43
N ASN A 630 -8.23 -20.97 -7.69
CA ASN A 630 -8.01 -22.39 -7.42
C ASN A 630 -6.93 -22.98 -8.32
N THR A 631 -6.89 -22.58 -9.59
CA THR A 631 -6.03 -23.19 -10.60
C THR A 631 -4.78 -22.38 -10.93
N ALA A 632 -4.59 -21.24 -10.26
CA ALA A 632 -3.34 -20.49 -10.24
C ALA A 632 -2.24 -21.31 -9.53
N GLY A 633 -1.73 -22.32 -10.23
CA GLY A 633 -1.03 -23.49 -9.68
C GLY A 633 0.49 -23.37 -9.55
N ALA A 634 1.12 -22.39 -10.18
CA ALA A 634 2.58 -22.19 -10.07
C ALA A 634 2.91 -21.44 -8.77
N ASP A 635 3.78 -22.02 -7.94
CA ASP A 635 4.35 -21.33 -6.77
C ASP A 635 5.34 -20.26 -7.24
N VAL A 636 5.17 -19.05 -6.71
CA VAL A 636 6.11 -17.96 -6.93
C VAL A 636 7.26 -18.13 -5.94
N GLN A 637 8.51 -18.15 -6.42
CA GLN A 637 9.70 -18.47 -5.63
C GLN A 637 10.90 -17.62 -6.01
N GLU A 638 11.79 -17.34 -5.04
CA GLU A 638 13.09 -16.71 -5.27
C GLU A 638 14.09 -17.23 -4.24
N GLY A 639 15.35 -17.46 -4.64
CA GLY A 639 16.40 -17.95 -3.72
C GLY A 639 16.08 -19.26 -3.00
N GLY A 640 15.21 -20.10 -3.58
CA GLY A 640 14.72 -21.34 -2.96
C GLY A 640 13.63 -21.16 -1.90
N LYS A 641 13.01 -19.98 -1.81
CA LYS A 641 11.92 -19.65 -0.86
C LYS A 641 10.61 -19.43 -1.62
N THR A 642 9.51 -19.99 -1.14
CA THR A 642 8.17 -19.76 -1.69
C THR A 642 7.52 -18.54 -1.03
N PHE A 643 6.96 -17.63 -1.84
CA PHE A 643 6.31 -16.43 -1.32
C PHE A 643 4.94 -16.70 -0.69
N ALA A 644 4.68 -15.96 0.38
CA ALA A 644 3.45 -16.01 1.17
C ALA A 644 2.24 -15.45 0.41
N PRO A 645 1.00 -15.91 0.70
CA PRO A 645 -0.20 -15.41 0.02
C PRO A 645 -0.45 -13.90 0.12
N ASN A 646 0.05 -13.21 1.15
CA ASN A 646 -0.02 -11.75 1.24
C ASN A 646 0.94 -11.02 0.28
N ARG A 647 1.89 -11.73 -0.36
CA ARG A 647 2.74 -11.19 -1.44
C ARG A 647 2.20 -11.53 -2.83
N VAL A 648 1.73 -12.77 -3.04
CA VAL A 648 1.50 -13.34 -4.39
C VAL A 648 0.16 -14.07 -4.56
N GLY A 649 -0.74 -13.98 -3.58
CA GLY A 649 -2.02 -14.68 -3.57
C GLY A 649 -1.89 -16.21 -3.57
N THR A 650 -2.85 -16.90 -4.19
CA THR A 650 -2.77 -18.36 -4.33
C THR A 650 -1.57 -18.80 -5.19
N GLY A 651 -1.06 -17.93 -6.04
CA GLY A 651 0.14 -18.09 -6.88
C GLY A 651 -0.12 -17.57 -8.29
N ARG A 652 0.73 -17.91 -9.27
CA ARG A 652 0.52 -17.45 -10.65
C ARG A 652 -0.58 -18.22 -11.36
N VAL A 653 -1.45 -17.49 -12.08
CA VAL A 653 -2.54 -18.00 -12.92
C VAL A 653 -2.07 -18.99 -14.02
N ASP A 654 -2.89 -20.01 -14.24
CA ASP A 654 -2.88 -20.87 -15.43
C ASP A 654 -4.29 -20.81 -16.04
N ALA A 655 -4.40 -20.15 -17.20
CA ALA A 655 -5.65 -19.95 -17.92
C ALA A 655 -6.25 -21.27 -18.40
N LYS A 656 -5.40 -22.21 -18.85
CA LYS A 656 -5.84 -23.53 -19.32
C LYS A 656 -6.47 -24.31 -18.17
N SER A 657 -5.79 -24.35 -17.04
CA SER A 657 -6.31 -25.02 -15.84
C SER A 657 -7.61 -24.38 -15.34
N ALA A 658 -7.76 -23.05 -15.44
CA ALA A 658 -8.99 -22.34 -15.03
C ALA A 658 -10.23 -22.67 -15.88
N LEU A 659 -10.04 -22.96 -17.18
CA LEU A 659 -11.10 -23.38 -18.11
C LEU A 659 -11.35 -24.90 -18.06
N ASP A 660 -10.29 -25.71 -17.95
CA ASP A 660 -10.36 -27.17 -17.71
C ASP A 660 -11.14 -27.51 -16.44
N ASN A 661 -11.18 -26.60 -15.47
CA ASN A 661 -11.71 -26.86 -14.16
C ASN A 661 -13.22 -27.17 -14.17
N GLN A 662 -13.60 -28.12 -13.34
CA GLN A 662 -14.99 -28.53 -13.08
C GLN A 662 -15.27 -28.71 -11.59
N VAL A 663 -14.37 -28.28 -10.70
CA VAL A 663 -14.52 -28.41 -9.24
C VAL A 663 -14.02 -27.13 -8.58
N LEU A 664 -14.88 -26.50 -7.78
CA LEU A 664 -14.63 -25.18 -7.20
C LEU A 664 -14.53 -25.28 -5.69
N ALA A 665 -13.56 -24.61 -5.08
CA ALA A 665 -13.30 -24.63 -3.65
C ALA A 665 -13.16 -23.20 -3.10
N PHE A 666 -14.12 -22.79 -2.28
CA PHE A 666 -14.20 -21.44 -1.71
C PHE A 666 -14.73 -21.46 -0.28
N VAL A 667 -14.38 -20.44 0.52
CA VAL A 667 -14.88 -20.28 1.89
C VAL A 667 -16.39 -20.00 1.89
N GLU A 668 -17.13 -20.69 2.77
CA GLU A 668 -18.59 -20.57 2.87
C GLU A 668 -19.03 -19.53 3.92
N ASP A 669 -18.16 -19.22 4.88
CA ASP A 669 -18.46 -18.27 5.96
C ASP A 669 -18.25 -16.80 5.55
N ASP A 670 -17.53 -16.52 4.46
CA ASP A 670 -17.20 -15.18 3.95
C ASP A 670 -17.42 -15.06 2.42
N PRO A 671 -18.67 -14.90 1.94
CA PRO A 671 -18.97 -14.86 0.50
C PRO A 671 -18.20 -13.77 -0.26
N GLY A 672 -17.60 -14.15 -1.39
CA GLY A 672 -16.77 -13.30 -2.26
C GLY A 672 -15.27 -13.32 -1.95
N TYR A 673 -14.87 -13.81 -0.76
CA TYR A 673 -13.47 -13.80 -0.32
C TYR A 673 -12.66 -14.96 -0.92
N VAL A 674 -13.31 -16.10 -1.20
CA VAL A 674 -12.75 -17.40 -1.66
C VAL A 674 -11.76 -18.06 -0.68
N SER A 675 -10.77 -17.31 -0.18
CA SER A 675 -9.71 -17.78 0.72
C SER A 675 -10.10 -17.71 2.20
N ALA A 676 -9.54 -18.60 3.03
CA ALA A 676 -9.88 -18.70 4.44
C ALA A 676 -9.00 -17.76 5.30
N ASN A 677 -9.48 -16.54 5.56
CA ASN A 677 -8.80 -15.58 6.43
C ASN A 677 -9.30 -15.67 7.90
N PHE A 678 -8.38 -15.55 8.85
CA PHE A 678 -8.67 -15.41 10.29
C PHE A 678 -8.31 -14.03 10.86
N GLY A 679 -7.67 -13.16 10.04
CA GLY A 679 -7.23 -11.81 10.36
C GLY A 679 -6.14 -11.76 11.44
N THR A 680 -6.00 -10.60 12.09
CA THR A 680 -5.27 -10.50 13.36
C THR A 680 -5.96 -11.33 14.44
N VAL A 681 -5.19 -12.04 15.26
CA VAL A 681 -5.71 -12.89 16.34
C VAL A 681 -5.00 -12.57 17.65
N GLU A 682 -5.65 -11.86 18.55
CA GLU A 682 -5.14 -11.61 19.90
C GLU A 682 -5.26 -12.89 20.76
N VAL A 683 -4.13 -13.33 21.34
CA VAL A 683 -4.02 -14.62 22.04
C VAL A 683 -3.66 -14.41 23.53
N ALA A 684 -4.68 -14.38 24.39
CA ALA A 684 -4.50 -14.35 25.85
C ALA A 684 -4.46 -15.77 26.49
N ARG A 685 -5.04 -16.75 25.80
CA ARG A 685 -5.28 -18.14 26.22
C ARG A 685 -5.36 -19.02 24.95
N PRO A 686 -5.40 -20.36 25.03
CA PRO A 686 -5.51 -21.19 23.83
C PRO A 686 -6.71 -20.80 22.95
N VAL A 687 -6.48 -20.70 21.64
CA VAL A 687 -7.46 -20.25 20.64
C VAL A 687 -7.78 -21.39 19.67
N THR A 688 -9.03 -21.45 19.25
CA THR A 688 -9.48 -22.25 18.11
C THR A 688 -10.48 -21.42 17.32
N LYS A 689 -10.18 -21.13 16.05
CA LYS A 689 -11.10 -20.52 15.08
C LYS A 689 -11.26 -21.49 13.90
N THR A 690 -12.44 -21.55 13.30
CA THR A 690 -12.70 -22.44 12.15
C THR A 690 -13.35 -21.66 11.01
N LYS A 691 -12.97 -22.01 9.77
CA LYS A 691 -13.64 -21.64 8.52
C LYS A 691 -13.97 -22.90 7.73
N THR A 692 -14.94 -22.83 6.85
CA THR A 692 -15.52 -23.95 6.10
C THR A 692 -15.28 -23.75 4.61
N ILE A 693 -14.44 -24.57 4.00
CA ILE A 693 -14.30 -24.62 2.53
C ILE A 693 -15.44 -25.46 1.99
N LYS A 694 -16.32 -24.84 1.21
CA LYS A 694 -17.32 -25.50 0.36
C LYS A 694 -16.64 -25.91 -0.94
N ILE A 695 -16.80 -27.18 -1.31
CA ILE A 695 -16.24 -27.76 -2.53
C ILE A 695 -17.40 -28.23 -3.40
N VAL A 696 -17.51 -27.73 -4.63
CA VAL A 696 -18.64 -27.97 -5.54
C VAL A 696 -18.13 -28.66 -6.80
N ASN A 697 -18.61 -29.88 -7.09
CA ASN A 697 -18.34 -30.55 -8.35
C ASN A 697 -19.36 -30.08 -9.41
N LYS A 698 -18.91 -29.28 -10.39
CA LYS A 698 -19.72 -28.85 -11.54
C LYS A 698 -19.84 -29.94 -12.62
N SER A 699 -19.03 -31.00 -12.58
CA SER A 699 -19.08 -32.07 -13.60
C SER A 699 -20.26 -33.05 -13.44
N THR A 700 -20.50 -33.84 -14.49
CA THR A 700 -21.43 -34.98 -14.51
C THR A 700 -20.79 -36.31 -14.06
N LYS A 701 -19.53 -36.30 -13.59
CA LYS A 701 -18.79 -37.50 -13.14
C LYS A 701 -18.53 -37.44 -11.63
N PRO A 702 -18.39 -38.58 -10.94
CA PRO A 702 -17.84 -38.58 -9.59
C PRO A 702 -16.37 -38.17 -9.63
N VAL A 703 -15.94 -37.38 -8.65
CA VAL A 703 -14.56 -36.89 -8.53
C VAL A 703 -14.02 -37.12 -7.11
N GLU A 704 -12.71 -37.27 -6.99
CA GLU A 704 -12.03 -37.54 -5.73
C GLU A 704 -10.73 -36.74 -5.64
N TYR A 705 -10.49 -36.13 -4.48
CA TYR A 705 -9.27 -35.40 -4.18
C TYR A 705 -8.72 -35.83 -2.81
N ARG A 706 -7.39 -35.91 -2.70
CA ARG A 706 -6.68 -35.80 -1.42
C ARG A 706 -6.57 -34.32 -1.07
N VAL A 707 -6.87 -33.97 0.18
CA VAL A 707 -6.81 -32.61 0.71
C VAL A 707 -5.61 -32.48 1.66
N GLY A 708 -4.87 -31.38 1.57
CA GLY A 708 -3.70 -31.12 2.40
C GLY A 708 -3.47 -29.63 2.65
N TYR A 709 -2.49 -29.30 3.49
CA TYR A 709 -2.06 -27.93 3.77
C TYR A 709 -0.55 -27.79 3.59
N THR A 710 -0.14 -26.76 2.86
CA THR A 710 1.26 -26.39 2.64
C THR A 710 1.49 -25.00 3.26
N ALA A 711 2.37 -24.90 4.25
CA ALA A 711 2.74 -23.61 4.84
C ALA A 711 3.66 -22.82 3.91
N ALA A 712 3.56 -21.48 3.97
CA ALA A 712 4.52 -20.55 3.39
C ALA A 712 5.26 -19.78 4.52
N THR A 713 4.51 -19.27 5.50
CA THR A 713 5.04 -18.71 6.75
C THR A 713 4.58 -19.56 7.95
N THR A 714 5.34 -19.55 9.03
CA THR A 714 5.02 -20.30 10.25
C THR A 714 5.32 -19.49 11.51
N ILE A 715 4.47 -19.66 12.52
CA ILE A 715 4.68 -19.16 13.88
C ILE A 715 4.64 -20.38 14.81
N PRO A 716 5.65 -20.59 15.69
CA PRO A 716 5.63 -21.72 16.62
C PRO A 716 4.40 -21.69 17.53
N GLY A 717 3.75 -22.84 17.71
CA GLY A 717 2.49 -22.96 18.46
C GLY A 717 1.22 -22.72 17.65
N VAL A 718 1.32 -22.26 16.40
CA VAL A 718 0.18 -22.13 15.47
C VAL A 718 0.11 -23.34 14.54
N SER A 719 -1.09 -23.90 14.35
CA SER A 719 -1.34 -24.93 13.35
C SER A 719 -2.68 -24.72 12.63
N TYR A 720 -2.78 -25.28 11.42
CA TYR A 720 -4.02 -25.41 10.68
C TYR A 720 -4.38 -26.89 10.54
N GLU A 721 -5.47 -27.30 11.19
CA GLU A 721 -6.02 -28.64 11.06
C GLU A 721 -7.15 -28.67 10.03
N LEU A 722 -7.18 -29.71 9.20
CA LEU A 722 -8.23 -29.96 8.23
C LEU A 722 -9.14 -31.08 8.72
N SER A 723 -10.46 -30.90 8.65
CA SER A 723 -11.41 -31.93 9.13
C SER A 723 -11.43 -33.22 8.30
N GLN A 724 -10.82 -33.20 7.11
CA GLN A 724 -10.75 -34.31 6.16
C GLN A 724 -9.41 -34.22 5.39
N ASP A 725 -8.74 -35.35 5.21
CA ASP A 725 -7.57 -35.53 4.34
C ASP A 725 -7.95 -35.91 2.90
N LYS A 726 -9.24 -36.14 2.65
CA LYS A 726 -9.79 -36.68 1.42
C LYS A 726 -11.26 -36.32 1.24
N VAL A 727 -11.65 -35.94 0.02
CA VAL A 727 -13.04 -35.71 -0.38
C VAL A 727 -13.42 -36.57 -1.59
N LYS A 728 -14.64 -37.11 -1.55
CA LYS A 728 -15.34 -37.73 -2.69
C LYS A 728 -16.58 -36.88 -2.97
N LEU A 729 -16.79 -36.47 -4.21
CA LEU A 729 -17.99 -35.76 -4.64
C LEU A 729 -18.72 -36.56 -5.71
N SER A 730 -20.03 -36.71 -5.56
CA SER A 730 -20.91 -37.23 -6.62
C SER A 730 -20.94 -36.26 -7.82
N PRO A 731 -21.42 -36.69 -9.00
CA PRO A 731 -21.88 -35.76 -10.03
C PRO A 731 -22.74 -34.65 -9.42
N ARG A 732 -22.48 -33.38 -9.79
CA ARG A 732 -23.17 -32.19 -9.25
C ARG A 732 -23.20 -32.08 -7.70
N GLY A 733 -22.32 -32.81 -7.01
CA GLY A 733 -22.28 -32.92 -5.55
C GLY A 733 -21.49 -31.82 -4.85
N ILE A 734 -21.69 -31.69 -3.53
CA ILE A 734 -21.00 -30.73 -2.66
C ILE A 734 -20.32 -31.48 -1.50
N ALA A 735 -19.09 -31.11 -1.18
CA ALA A 735 -18.38 -31.51 0.04
C ALA A 735 -18.00 -30.26 0.87
N ARG A 736 -17.64 -30.46 2.14
CA ARG A 736 -17.20 -29.38 3.04
C ARG A 736 -15.99 -29.82 3.86
N VAL A 737 -14.91 -29.05 3.82
CA VAL A 737 -13.70 -29.26 4.63
C VAL A 737 -13.53 -28.07 5.56
N LYS A 738 -13.47 -28.30 6.87
CA LYS A 738 -13.21 -27.25 7.85
C LYS A 738 -11.71 -27.05 8.00
N VAL A 739 -11.25 -25.81 7.83
CA VAL A 739 -9.90 -25.35 8.20
C VAL A 739 -10.00 -24.78 9.61
N THR A 740 -9.21 -25.32 10.53
CA THR A 740 -9.23 -24.90 11.94
C THR A 740 -7.86 -24.37 12.34
N LEU A 741 -7.77 -23.06 12.50
CA LEU A 741 -6.67 -22.39 13.18
C LEU A 741 -6.68 -22.80 14.65
N LYS A 742 -5.63 -23.50 15.10
CA LYS A 742 -5.39 -23.77 16.52
C LYS A 742 -4.13 -23.08 17.01
N ILE A 743 -4.20 -22.63 18.26
CA ILE A 743 -3.08 -22.11 19.02
C ILE A 743 -3.19 -22.73 20.41
N THR A 744 -2.49 -23.85 20.63
CA THR A 744 -2.64 -24.70 21.82
C THR A 744 -1.79 -24.23 23.00
N ASP A 745 -0.58 -23.73 22.73
CA ASP A 745 0.24 -23.00 23.70
C ASP A 745 0.52 -21.57 23.22
N PRO A 746 -0.16 -20.56 23.80
CA PRO A 746 0.16 -19.15 23.55
C PRO A 746 1.62 -18.76 23.83
N LYS A 747 2.33 -19.45 24.74
CA LYS A 747 3.73 -19.16 25.09
C LYS A 747 4.74 -19.62 24.02
N ALA A 748 4.31 -20.48 23.10
CA ALA A 748 5.12 -20.88 21.97
C ALA A 748 5.23 -19.76 20.91
N LEU A 749 4.25 -18.85 20.81
CA LEU A 749 4.22 -17.79 19.79
C LEU A 749 5.51 -16.95 19.78
N ARG A 750 6.03 -16.68 18.59
CA ARG A 750 7.22 -15.85 18.33
C ARG A 750 6.87 -14.81 17.28
N LYS A 751 7.57 -13.68 17.28
CA LYS A 751 7.50 -12.71 16.19
C LYS A 751 8.39 -13.20 15.04
N THR A 752 7.99 -14.28 14.36
CA THR A 752 8.74 -14.81 13.22
C THR A 752 8.57 -13.90 12.01
N VAL A 753 9.68 -13.50 11.40
CA VAL A 753 9.68 -12.74 10.14
C VAL A 753 9.37 -13.70 8.99
N ASP A 754 8.67 -13.19 7.96
CA ASP A 754 8.55 -13.86 6.67
C ASP A 754 9.95 -14.14 6.11
N PRO A 755 10.31 -15.39 5.76
CA PRO A 755 11.67 -15.71 5.31
C PRO A 755 12.05 -15.00 3.99
N THR A 756 11.08 -14.44 3.26
CA THR A 756 11.30 -13.66 2.03
C THR A 756 11.54 -12.16 2.29
N VAL A 757 11.23 -11.66 3.49
CA VAL A 757 11.41 -10.25 3.88
C VAL A 757 12.88 -9.94 4.17
N VAL A 758 13.36 -8.80 3.65
CA VAL A 758 14.67 -8.22 4.05
C VAL A 758 14.57 -7.68 5.48
N PRO A 759 15.41 -8.11 6.44
CA PRO A 759 15.22 -7.82 7.87
C PRO A 759 15.66 -6.41 8.32
N THR A 760 16.32 -5.65 7.45
CA THR A 760 16.87 -4.31 7.74
C THR A 760 16.59 -3.35 6.58
N GLN A 761 16.35 -2.09 6.91
CA GLN A 761 16.19 -0.98 5.96
C GLN A 761 16.95 0.22 6.54
N LEU A 762 17.66 1.00 5.72
CA LEU A 762 18.55 2.09 6.17
C LEU A 762 19.48 1.68 7.34
N ASP A 763 20.06 0.47 7.24
CA ASP A 763 20.88 -0.21 8.25
C ASP A 763 20.26 -0.41 9.66
N VAL A 764 18.98 -0.08 9.84
CA VAL A 764 18.23 -0.34 11.08
C VAL A 764 17.24 -1.52 10.93
N PRO A 765 16.88 -2.22 12.03
CA PRO A 765 15.92 -3.32 11.98
C PRO A 765 14.52 -2.92 11.47
N ARG A 766 14.08 -3.57 10.39
CA ARG A 766 12.77 -3.33 9.74
C ARG A 766 11.63 -3.70 10.68
N GLN A 767 10.60 -2.86 10.80
CA GLN A 767 9.36 -3.23 11.48
C GLN A 767 8.58 -4.24 10.63
N PHE A 768 8.12 -5.34 11.23
CA PHE A 768 7.47 -6.43 10.50
C PHE A 768 6.29 -7.04 11.26
N LEU A 769 5.32 -7.57 10.51
CA LEU A 769 4.21 -8.37 11.03
C LEU A 769 4.55 -9.85 10.95
N ALA A 770 4.38 -10.57 12.06
CA ALA A 770 4.45 -12.03 12.07
C ALA A 770 3.11 -12.63 11.65
N ASP A 771 3.12 -13.47 10.61
CA ASP A 771 1.94 -14.20 10.15
C ASP A 771 2.21 -15.71 9.99
N ALA A 772 1.14 -16.49 10.05
CA ALA A 772 1.15 -17.92 9.77
C ALA A 772 0.19 -18.16 8.60
N SER A 773 0.75 -18.41 7.43
CA SER A 773 0.01 -18.46 6.17
C SER A 773 0.46 -19.62 5.29
N GLY A 774 -0.38 -19.97 4.32
CA GLY A 774 -0.13 -21.07 3.42
C GLY A 774 -1.30 -21.33 2.49
N ARG A 775 -1.35 -22.53 1.92
CA ARG A 775 -2.31 -22.93 0.90
C ARG A 775 -2.93 -24.26 1.29
N VAL A 776 -4.26 -24.33 1.41
CA VAL A 776 -4.97 -25.62 1.35
C VAL A 776 -4.92 -26.09 -0.09
N THR A 777 -4.56 -27.34 -0.30
CA THR A 777 -4.41 -27.96 -1.61
C THR A 777 -5.34 -29.15 -1.75
N LEU A 778 -5.86 -29.35 -2.96
CA LEU A 778 -6.66 -30.50 -3.35
C LEU A 778 -5.95 -31.17 -4.54
N THR A 779 -5.29 -32.30 -4.28
CA THR A 779 -4.65 -33.12 -5.32
C THR A 779 -5.67 -34.12 -5.88
N PRO A 780 -5.94 -34.17 -7.20
CA PRO A 780 -6.87 -35.15 -7.76
C PRO A 780 -6.36 -36.58 -7.54
N THR A 781 -7.26 -37.50 -7.20
CA THR A 781 -6.96 -38.94 -7.08
C THR A 781 -7.86 -39.82 -7.95
N ALA A 782 -9.06 -39.34 -8.33
CA ALA A 782 -9.89 -39.97 -9.35
C ALA A 782 -10.88 -38.97 -9.99
N GLY A 783 -11.25 -39.20 -11.25
CA GLY A 783 -12.33 -38.49 -11.95
C GLY A 783 -12.02 -37.05 -12.39
N ALA A 784 -11.23 -36.31 -11.63
CA ALA A 784 -10.75 -34.96 -11.94
C ALA A 784 -9.27 -34.98 -12.37
N THR A 785 -8.85 -33.93 -13.10
CA THR A 785 -7.48 -33.74 -13.61
C THR A 785 -6.81 -32.47 -13.08
N VAL A 786 -7.59 -31.44 -12.74
CA VAL A 786 -7.08 -30.13 -12.31
C VAL A 786 -6.89 -30.09 -10.79
N PRO A 787 -5.65 -29.85 -10.28
CA PRO A 787 -5.42 -29.59 -8.87
C PRO A 787 -5.91 -28.20 -8.47
N LEU A 788 -6.42 -28.08 -7.25
CA LEU A 788 -6.98 -26.83 -6.72
C LEU A 788 -6.20 -26.37 -5.50
N ARG A 789 -6.16 -25.06 -5.24
CA ARG A 789 -5.66 -24.50 -3.97
C ARG A 789 -6.34 -23.20 -3.56
N LEU A 790 -6.33 -22.88 -2.27
CA LEU A 790 -6.77 -21.58 -1.77
C LEU A 790 -5.96 -21.15 -0.56
N SER A 791 -5.83 -19.84 -0.39
CA SER A 791 -4.98 -19.26 0.64
C SER A 791 -5.60 -19.40 2.03
N VAL A 792 -4.73 -19.54 3.04
CA VAL A 792 -5.08 -19.48 4.46
C VAL A 792 -4.13 -18.52 5.14
N TYR A 793 -4.66 -17.67 6.03
CA TYR A 793 -3.88 -16.63 6.71
C TYR A 793 -4.40 -16.35 8.11
N ALA A 794 -3.48 -16.07 9.03
CA ALA A 794 -3.73 -15.42 10.31
C ALA A 794 -2.48 -14.63 10.70
N ALA A 795 -2.66 -13.55 11.45
CA ALA A 795 -1.59 -12.85 12.16
C ALA A 795 -1.81 -12.94 13.69
N PRO A 796 -1.48 -14.08 14.35
CA PRO A 796 -1.66 -14.23 15.78
C PRO A 796 -0.57 -13.56 16.60
N LYS A 797 -0.97 -12.71 17.55
CA LYS A 797 -0.08 -12.07 18.52
C LYS A 797 -0.48 -12.43 19.96
N PRO A 798 0.48 -12.78 20.84
CA PRO A 798 0.18 -12.91 22.27
C PRO A 798 -0.16 -11.54 22.84
N VAL A 799 -1.28 -11.42 23.55
CA VAL A 799 -1.64 -10.17 24.25
C VAL A 799 -1.41 -10.29 25.73
N ALA A 800 -1.02 -9.17 26.32
CA ALA A 800 -0.87 -8.96 27.75
C ALA A 800 -2.20 -8.54 28.41
N ASP A 801 -2.16 -8.45 29.72
CA ASP A 801 -3.18 -7.90 30.61
C ASP A 801 -2.42 -7.21 31.75
N ILE A 802 -1.64 -6.18 31.42
CA ILE A 802 -0.91 -5.36 32.38
C ILE A 802 -1.84 -4.27 32.90
N SER A 803 -1.90 -4.12 34.21
CA SER A 803 -2.74 -3.13 34.89
C SER A 803 -2.01 -2.40 36.01
N THR A 804 -2.47 -1.21 36.34
CA THR A 804 -2.01 -0.39 37.46
C THR A 804 -3.19 -0.04 38.38
N PHE A 805 -2.92 0.39 39.61
CA PHE A 805 -3.98 0.88 40.49
C PHE A 805 -4.49 2.25 40.00
N PRO A 806 -5.81 2.52 39.99
CA PRO A 806 -6.39 3.74 39.41
C PRO A 806 -6.06 5.03 40.20
N SER A 807 -5.35 4.94 41.33
CA SER A 807 -4.83 6.12 42.02
C SER A 807 -3.49 5.87 42.68
N LEU A 808 -2.56 6.80 42.51
CA LEU A 808 -1.26 6.82 43.18
C LEU A 808 -1.31 7.85 44.32
N LYS A 809 -0.76 7.50 45.49
CA LYS A 809 -0.79 8.36 46.70
C LYS A 809 0.64 8.68 47.15
N PHE A 810 0.98 9.97 47.17
CA PHE A 810 2.17 10.49 47.86
C PHE A 810 1.78 10.81 49.31
N ARG A 811 2.59 10.41 50.31
CA ARG A 811 2.27 10.66 51.73
C ARG A 811 2.88 11.99 52.15
N GLY A 812 2.06 12.98 52.51
CA GLY A 812 2.56 14.31 52.88
C GLY A 812 3.44 14.92 51.79
N ASN A 813 4.67 15.27 52.19
CA ASN A 813 5.66 15.93 51.35
C ASN A 813 6.57 14.97 50.55
N ASP A 814 6.24 13.67 50.49
CA ASP A 814 6.99 12.69 49.69
C ASP A 814 7.18 13.19 48.24
N LYS A 815 8.44 13.16 47.77
CA LYS A 815 8.77 13.45 46.35
C LYS A 815 8.68 12.21 45.45
N GLN A 816 8.48 11.03 46.01
CA GLN A 816 8.43 9.76 45.30
C GLN A 816 7.25 8.92 45.76
N ALA A 817 6.64 8.18 44.84
CA ALA A 817 5.66 7.14 45.10
C ALA A 817 5.92 5.94 44.16
N VAL A 818 5.34 4.78 44.47
CA VAL A 818 5.61 3.53 43.74
C VAL A 818 4.39 3.10 42.96
N LEU A 819 4.53 2.97 41.64
CA LEU A 819 3.51 2.50 40.71
C LEU A 819 3.75 1.01 40.42
N ASN A 820 2.99 0.14 41.10
CA ASN A 820 3.07 -1.31 40.93
C ASN A 820 2.36 -1.77 39.65
N LEU A 821 3.01 -2.67 38.90
CA LEU A 821 2.46 -3.33 37.72
C LEU A 821 1.86 -4.70 38.11
N ASN A 822 0.63 -4.95 37.67
CA ASN A 822 -0.18 -6.11 38.05
C ASN A 822 -0.69 -6.87 36.80
N GLY A 823 -1.38 -7.99 37.01
CA GLY A 823 -2.05 -8.75 35.97
C GLY A 823 -1.14 -9.81 35.33
N ARG A 824 -1.05 -9.84 33.99
CA ARG A 824 -0.32 -10.85 33.22
C ARG A 824 0.48 -10.23 32.07
N GLY A 825 1.81 -10.24 32.20
CA GLY A 825 2.72 -9.90 31.11
C GLY A 825 2.91 -11.03 30.09
N VAL A 826 3.55 -10.67 28.98
CA VAL A 826 4.09 -11.54 27.93
C VAL A 826 5.62 -11.41 27.99
N ASP A 827 6.34 -12.53 28.01
CA ASP A 827 7.81 -12.57 27.96
C ASP A 827 8.22 -13.91 27.34
N GLN A 828 8.41 -13.93 26.03
CA GLN A 828 8.59 -15.17 25.27
C GLN A 828 9.35 -14.97 23.96
N GLY A 829 10.41 -15.76 23.76
CA GLY A 829 11.31 -15.67 22.62
C GLY A 829 12.62 -14.94 22.90
N THR A 830 13.45 -14.81 21.87
CA THR A 830 14.81 -14.24 21.94
C THR A 830 15.09 -13.35 20.73
N GLY A 831 16.02 -12.40 20.87
CA GLY A 831 16.32 -11.41 19.83
C GLY A 831 15.06 -10.65 19.37
N SER A 832 14.98 -10.43 18.06
CA SER A 832 13.85 -9.82 17.33
C SER A 832 12.59 -10.69 17.25
N GLN A 833 12.67 -11.98 17.60
CA GLN A 833 11.52 -12.87 17.64
C GLN A 833 10.76 -12.83 18.97
N ALA A 834 11.21 -12.01 19.92
CA ALA A 834 10.67 -11.96 21.26
C ALA A 834 9.46 -11.03 21.39
N TYR A 835 8.37 -11.55 21.93
CA TYR A 835 7.28 -10.73 22.46
C TYR A 835 7.59 -10.43 23.94
N ARG A 836 7.63 -9.14 24.31
CA ARG A 836 7.88 -8.67 25.68
C ARG A 836 6.93 -7.53 25.99
N SER A 837 6.09 -7.68 27.00
CA SER A 837 5.19 -6.59 27.41
C SER A 837 5.99 -5.36 27.79
N LEU A 838 5.67 -4.24 27.14
CA LEU A 838 6.24 -2.92 27.43
C LEU A 838 5.17 -1.99 28.02
N VAL A 839 5.60 -1.10 28.91
CA VAL A 839 4.81 0.02 29.40
C VAL A 839 5.60 1.32 29.24
N SER A 840 4.94 2.34 28.70
CA SER A 840 5.38 3.74 28.80
C SER A 840 4.47 4.46 29.78
N VAL A 841 5.04 5.26 30.68
CA VAL A 841 4.26 6.05 31.64
C VAL A 841 4.65 7.51 31.50
N LEU A 842 3.65 8.34 31.25
CA LEU A 842 3.76 9.75 30.96
C LEU A 842 2.92 10.54 31.96
N GLU A 843 3.17 11.84 32.06
CA GLU A 843 2.26 12.76 32.70
C GLU A 843 1.03 12.96 31.80
N LEU A 844 -0.18 12.71 32.31
CA LEU A 844 -1.43 12.94 31.56
C LEU A 844 -1.71 14.46 31.50
N GLN A 845 -1.92 14.98 30.30
CA GLN A 845 -2.02 16.41 30.02
C GLN A 845 -3.40 16.81 29.45
N ALA A 846 -4.04 15.91 28.69
CA ALA A 846 -5.46 16.02 28.33
C ALA A 846 -6.07 14.66 27.98
N SER A 847 -7.41 14.61 27.99
CA SER A 847 -8.21 13.49 27.47
C SER A 847 -9.28 14.02 26.49
N SER A 848 -9.51 13.32 25.37
CA SER A 848 -10.56 13.65 24.39
C SER A 848 -11.76 12.68 24.54
N PRO A 849 -13.01 13.18 24.50
CA PRO A 849 -14.21 12.35 24.59
C PRO A 849 -14.45 11.61 23.28
N LYS A 850 -14.79 10.31 23.36
CA LYS A 850 -14.97 9.46 22.18
C LYS A 850 -15.88 10.09 21.13
N LEU A 851 -15.36 10.22 19.91
CA LEU A 851 -16.14 10.66 18.76
C LEU A 851 -17.29 9.68 18.47
N ARG A 852 -18.49 10.25 18.38
CA ARG A 852 -19.69 9.60 17.85
C ARG A 852 -19.53 9.33 16.36
N GLU A 853 -20.24 8.34 15.82
CA GLU A 853 -20.25 8.12 14.36
C GLU A 853 -20.91 9.30 13.64
N CYS A 854 -20.34 9.74 12.51
CA CYS A 854 -20.96 10.75 11.68
C CYS A 854 -22.27 10.23 11.07
N ARG A 855 -23.29 11.08 11.05
CA ARG A 855 -24.66 10.81 10.58
C ARG A 855 -25.23 12.10 9.99
N ARG A 856 -26.42 12.04 9.38
CA ARG A 856 -27.06 13.24 8.76
C ARG A 856 -27.01 14.46 9.70
N ASN A 857 -27.64 14.36 10.87
CA ASN A 857 -27.64 15.42 11.89
C ASN A 857 -26.37 15.48 12.77
N VAL A 858 -25.27 14.82 12.40
CA VAL A 858 -24.02 14.75 13.18
C VAL A 858 -22.83 14.85 12.25
N THR A 859 -22.41 16.08 11.98
CA THR A 859 -21.39 16.42 10.97
C THR A 859 -20.05 16.79 11.57
N GLU A 860 -20.06 17.42 12.75
CA GLU A 860 -18.91 17.93 13.51
C GLU A 860 -18.59 17.02 14.70
N ASN A 861 -17.30 16.87 14.99
CA ASN A 861 -16.77 16.10 16.11
C ASN A 861 -17.38 14.68 16.11
N CYS A 862 -17.08 13.96 15.03
CA CYS A 862 -17.58 12.62 14.74
C CYS A 862 -16.57 11.82 13.90
N ALA A 863 -16.61 10.49 13.95
CA ALA A 863 -15.80 9.62 13.09
C ALA A 863 -16.61 9.15 11.87
N LEU A 864 -16.08 9.34 10.66
CA LEU A 864 -16.77 9.00 9.40
C LEU A 864 -16.87 7.49 9.16
N ASN A 865 -15.75 6.79 9.33
CA ASN A 865 -15.57 5.38 8.99
C ASN A 865 -14.62 4.72 10.00
N ASP A 866 -14.31 3.44 9.83
CA ASP A 866 -13.51 2.70 10.82
C ASP A 866 -12.04 3.13 10.81
N THR A 867 -11.53 3.60 9.68
CA THR A 867 -10.22 4.26 9.60
C THR A 867 -10.19 5.58 10.38
N ALA A 868 -11.23 6.41 10.30
CA ALA A 868 -11.36 7.64 11.10
C ALA A 868 -11.48 7.35 12.61
N LYS A 869 -12.14 6.26 13.01
CA LYS A 869 -12.17 5.80 14.43
C LYS A 869 -10.78 5.44 14.97
N GLY A 870 -9.80 5.22 14.10
CA GLY A 870 -8.38 5.10 14.49
C GLY A 870 -7.77 6.43 14.96
N GLY A 871 -8.28 7.58 14.50
CA GLY A 871 -7.77 8.93 14.84
C GLY A 871 -8.57 9.71 15.88
N ASP A 872 -9.67 9.12 16.36
CA ASP A 872 -10.49 9.55 17.51
C ASP A 872 -9.61 9.56 18.78
N LEU A 873 -9.15 10.73 19.25
CA LEU A 873 -8.18 10.83 20.36
C LEU A 873 -8.86 10.44 21.68
N ARG A 874 -8.08 9.87 22.59
CA ARG A 874 -8.55 9.42 23.91
C ARG A 874 -7.76 10.05 25.05
N HIS A 875 -6.44 9.90 25.04
CA HIS A 875 -5.56 10.47 26.06
C HIS A 875 -4.26 10.96 25.41
N VAL A 876 -3.75 12.10 25.87
CA VAL A 876 -2.42 12.61 25.49
C VAL A 876 -1.61 12.99 26.72
N GLY A 877 -0.30 12.77 26.65
CA GLY A 877 0.61 13.04 27.76
C GLY A 877 2.05 13.30 27.30
N ALA A 878 2.86 13.81 28.21
CA ALA A 878 4.28 14.10 27.97
C ALA A 878 5.19 13.40 28.98
N ALA A 879 6.40 13.07 28.55
CA ALA A 879 7.46 12.51 29.37
C ALA A 879 8.82 13.06 28.92
N SER A 880 9.82 13.03 29.80
CA SER A 880 11.20 13.27 29.40
C SER A 880 12.18 12.36 30.15
N THR A 881 13.24 11.95 29.45
CA THR A 881 14.38 11.25 30.05
C THR A 881 15.36 12.20 30.75
N ALA A 882 15.27 13.51 30.50
CA ALA A 882 16.28 14.49 30.88
C ALA A 882 16.63 14.53 32.38
N PRO A 883 15.69 14.43 33.34
CA PRO A 883 16.03 14.44 34.77
C PRO A 883 16.95 13.29 35.18
N LEU A 884 16.83 12.12 34.53
CA LEU A 884 17.67 10.95 34.80
C LEU A 884 18.92 10.92 33.92
N ALA A 885 18.83 11.36 32.66
CA ALA A 885 19.98 11.48 31.76
C ALA A 885 21.01 12.51 32.27
N LYS A 886 20.55 13.70 32.71
CA LYS A 886 21.37 14.73 33.37
C LYS A 886 22.00 14.20 34.67
N ALA A 887 21.25 13.46 35.48
CA ALA A 887 21.77 12.82 36.70
C ALA A 887 22.78 11.68 36.45
N GLN A 888 22.76 11.08 35.26
CA GLN A 888 23.70 10.05 34.81
C GLN A 888 24.88 10.60 33.99
N GLY A 889 24.99 11.93 33.85
CA GLY A 889 26.09 12.58 33.12
C GLY A 889 26.02 12.45 31.60
N ARG A 890 24.83 12.17 31.04
CA ARG A 890 24.55 12.12 29.59
C ARG A 890 23.40 13.07 29.20
N PRO A 891 23.47 14.37 29.53
CA PRO A 891 22.40 15.33 29.23
C PRO A 891 22.07 15.41 27.72
N GLU A 892 23.02 15.10 26.84
CA GLU A 892 22.84 15.01 25.39
C GLU A 892 21.94 13.85 24.91
N GLU A 893 21.78 12.78 25.70
CA GLU A 893 20.81 11.69 25.44
C GLU A 893 19.37 12.03 25.90
N SER A 894 19.08 13.31 26.15
CA SER A 894 17.77 13.76 26.63
C SER A 894 16.71 13.82 25.53
N LEU A 895 15.65 13.05 25.72
CA LEU A 895 14.45 13.02 24.89
C LEU A 895 13.29 13.71 25.63
N LEU A 896 12.52 14.50 24.89
CA LEU A 896 11.09 14.73 25.16
C LEU A 896 10.30 13.65 24.40
N ALA A 897 9.14 13.25 24.92
CA ALA A 897 8.29 12.29 24.23
C ALA A 897 6.80 12.51 24.52
N PHE A 898 5.99 12.47 23.48
CA PHE A 898 4.55 12.65 23.54
C PHE A 898 3.84 11.31 23.37
N GLY A 899 3.05 10.92 24.36
CA GLY A 899 2.24 9.70 24.33
C GLY A 899 0.84 10.01 23.82
N VAL A 900 0.42 9.30 22.79
CA VAL A 900 -0.90 9.45 22.15
C VAL A 900 -1.64 8.12 22.23
N ALA A 901 -2.88 8.17 22.72
CA ALA A 901 -3.81 7.05 22.72
C ALA A 901 -5.11 7.46 22.03
N THR A 902 -5.66 6.58 21.18
CA THR A 902 -6.93 6.76 20.45
C THR A 902 -7.98 5.72 20.88
N TRP A 903 -9.24 5.94 20.52
CA TRP A 903 -10.37 5.05 20.88
C TRP A 903 -10.54 3.83 19.97
N GLY A 904 -9.87 3.78 18.82
CA GLY A 904 -9.82 2.64 17.90
C GLY A 904 -8.39 2.36 17.41
N ASN A 905 -8.13 1.14 16.95
CA ASN A 905 -6.82 0.78 16.40
C ASN A 905 -6.60 1.50 15.05
N TRP A 906 -5.38 1.99 14.80
CA TRP A 906 -5.01 2.56 13.51
C TRP A 906 -5.07 1.52 12.40
N TYR A 907 -5.60 1.89 11.22
CA TYR A 907 -5.53 1.04 10.02
C TYR A 907 -4.10 1.00 9.45
N ASN A 908 -3.50 2.15 9.23
CA ASN A 908 -2.04 2.29 9.15
C ASN A 908 -1.61 3.62 9.77
N LEU A 909 -0.90 3.51 10.90
CA LEU A 909 -0.27 4.64 11.58
C LEU A 909 0.83 5.21 10.66
N GLY A 910 0.87 6.52 10.52
CA GLY A 910 1.83 7.24 9.67
C GLY A 910 1.32 7.55 8.26
N ILE A 911 0.19 6.98 7.81
CA ILE A 911 -0.34 7.21 6.45
C ILE A 911 -1.81 7.68 6.48
N ASN A 912 -2.81 6.78 6.59
CA ASN A 912 -4.22 7.23 6.66
C ASN A 912 -4.53 7.98 7.96
N THR A 913 -3.75 7.72 9.02
CA THR A 913 -3.90 8.37 10.33
C THR A 913 -2.53 8.77 10.86
N VAL A 914 -2.33 10.07 11.07
CA VAL A 914 -1.08 10.68 11.55
C VAL A 914 -1.38 11.50 12.79
N PRO A 915 -1.10 11.01 14.01
CA PRO A 915 -0.98 11.85 15.18
C PRO A 915 0.24 12.76 15.04
N PHE A 916 0.07 14.02 15.39
CA PHE A 916 1.09 15.06 15.33
C PHE A 916 1.03 15.96 16.57
N VAL A 917 2.13 16.65 16.83
CA VAL A 917 2.31 17.53 17.98
C VAL A 917 2.96 18.83 17.51
N ASP A 918 2.23 19.94 17.58
CA ASP A 918 2.79 21.28 17.36
C ASP A 918 3.44 21.76 18.66
N ILE A 919 4.69 22.25 18.59
CA ILE A 919 5.51 22.60 19.75
C ILE A 919 5.96 24.06 19.65
N ASP A 920 5.53 24.86 20.61
CA ASP A 920 5.97 26.23 20.87
C ASP A 920 7.06 26.21 21.96
N THR A 921 8.28 26.63 21.58
CA THR A 921 9.47 26.64 22.45
C THR A 921 9.83 28.06 22.91
N THR A 922 9.32 29.09 22.23
CA THR A 922 9.58 30.51 22.57
C THR A 922 8.58 31.10 23.56
N GLY A 923 7.39 30.50 23.66
CA GLY A 923 6.27 30.96 24.47
C GLY A 923 5.45 32.09 23.83
N ASP A 924 5.53 32.29 22.51
CA ASP A 924 4.78 33.35 21.81
C ASP A 924 3.38 32.90 21.34
N GLY A 925 3.07 31.60 21.42
CA GLY A 925 1.79 31.01 21.03
C GLY A 925 1.72 30.54 19.57
N VAL A 926 2.83 30.61 18.82
CA VAL A 926 3.01 29.99 17.51
C VAL A 926 3.96 28.80 17.66
N ALA A 927 3.68 27.69 16.97
CA ALA A 927 4.57 26.53 16.99
C ALA A 927 5.87 26.81 16.21
N ASP A 928 7.00 26.51 16.84
CA ASP A 928 8.34 26.51 16.22
C ASP A 928 8.59 25.19 15.47
N PHE A 929 8.06 24.07 15.98
CA PHE A 929 8.29 22.72 15.46
C PHE A 929 6.99 21.89 15.37
N GLU A 930 6.93 20.91 14.47
CA GLU A 930 5.92 19.84 14.47
C GLU A 930 6.63 18.47 14.58
N THR A 931 6.24 17.65 15.55
CA THR A 931 6.64 16.23 15.65
C THR A 931 5.46 15.33 15.26
N PHE A 932 5.58 14.57 14.16
CA PHE A 932 4.50 13.74 13.64
C PHE A 932 4.93 12.29 13.38
N ALA A 933 3.98 11.35 13.54
CA ALA A 933 4.19 9.96 13.16
C ALA A 933 4.15 9.81 11.64
N THR A 934 5.19 9.23 11.05
CA THR A 934 5.24 8.92 9.61
C THR A 934 5.96 7.61 9.34
N ARG A 935 5.83 7.09 8.11
CA ARG A 935 6.63 5.98 7.61
C ARG A 935 7.58 6.53 6.56
N LEU A 936 8.89 6.27 6.72
CA LEU A 936 9.87 6.74 5.74
C LEU A 936 9.63 6.08 4.38
N THR A 937 9.70 6.87 3.31
CA THR A 937 9.46 6.45 1.92
C THR A 937 10.21 5.17 1.57
N ASP A 938 9.54 4.26 0.88
CA ASP A 938 10.05 2.95 0.45
C ASP A 938 10.55 2.02 1.59
N THR A 939 10.13 2.27 2.83
CA THR A 939 10.43 1.43 4.01
C THR A 939 9.21 1.10 4.87
N ASP A 940 9.36 0.18 5.83
CA ASP A 940 8.42 0.00 6.94
C ASP A 940 8.87 0.73 8.22
N LEU A 941 9.85 1.63 8.12
CA LEU A 941 10.39 2.36 9.28
C LEU A 941 9.40 3.43 9.72
N LEU A 942 8.63 3.10 10.77
CA LEU A 942 7.72 4.01 11.43
C LEU A 942 8.48 4.89 12.44
N VAL A 943 8.50 6.19 12.16
CA VAL A 943 9.28 7.20 12.90
C VAL A 943 8.38 8.34 13.41
N ALA A 944 8.84 8.99 14.47
CA ALA A 944 8.48 10.36 14.80
C ALA A 944 9.51 11.27 14.11
N THR A 945 9.08 11.96 13.05
CA THR A 945 9.88 13.00 12.39
C THR A 945 9.53 14.34 13.03
N THR A 946 10.54 15.16 13.32
CA THR A 946 10.36 16.54 13.78
C THR A 946 10.83 17.51 12.71
N VAL A 947 9.99 18.48 12.37
CA VAL A 947 10.28 19.54 11.40
C VAL A 947 10.32 20.90 12.09
N ASP A 948 11.33 21.71 11.78
CA ASP A 948 11.34 23.15 12.07
C ASP A 948 10.36 23.85 11.11
N LEU A 949 9.30 24.45 11.65
CA LEU A 949 8.19 25.01 10.87
C LEU A 949 8.54 26.33 10.17
N LYS A 950 9.70 26.91 10.49
CA LYS A 950 10.19 28.20 10.01
C LYS A 950 11.10 28.07 8.79
N THR A 951 11.77 26.92 8.67
CA THR A 951 12.68 26.54 7.59
C THR A 951 12.11 25.42 6.71
N GLY A 952 11.20 24.59 7.25
CA GLY A 952 10.66 23.40 6.61
C GLY A 952 11.60 22.19 6.63
N LEU A 953 12.69 22.23 7.41
CA LEU A 953 13.70 21.17 7.49
C LEU A 953 13.33 20.11 8.53
N GLU A 954 13.59 18.85 8.21
CA GLU A 954 13.58 17.75 9.20
C GLU A 954 14.81 17.89 10.10
N VAL A 955 14.59 18.04 11.42
CA VAL A 955 15.64 18.29 12.43
C VAL A 955 15.86 17.12 13.38
N ASP A 956 14.93 16.15 13.42
CA ASP A 956 15.11 14.89 14.16
C ASP A 956 14.26 13.77 13.54
N ILE A 957 14.78 12.53 13.55
CA ILE A 957 14.09 11.33 13.05
C ILE A 957 14.30 10.20 14.06
N GLN A 958 13.34 10.02 14.97
CA GLN A 958 13.40 8.98 16.01
C GLN A 958 12.42 7.84 15.72
N PRO A 959 12.72 6.59 16.08
CA PRO A 959 11.73 5.51 15.95
C PRO A 959 10.50 5.73 16.85
N VAL A 960 9.29 5.42 16.35
CA VAL A 960 8.08 5.42 17.20
C VAL A 960 8.26 4.42 18.35
N ASN A 961 7.75 4.78 19.53
CA ASN A 961 7.99 4.09 20.80
C ASN A 961 9.47 4.02 21.24
N GLY A 962 10.36 4.72 20.53
CA GLY A 962 11.80 4.76 20.79
C GLY A 962 12.55 3.49 20.41
N GLN A 963 12.01 2.63 19.52
CA GLN A 963 12.52 1.29 19.22
C GLN A 963 12.40 0.90 17.74
N TRP A 964 13.45 0.27 17.18
CA TRP A 964 13.41 -0.35 15.84
C TRP A 964 12.78 -1.76 15.87
N GLY A 965 12.68 -2.43 14.72
CA GLY A 965 11.95 -3.69 14.57
C GLY A 965 12.50 -4.92 15.31
N ASP A 966 13.69 -4.82 15.92
CA ASP A 966 14.28 -5.84 16.78
C ASP A 966 13.71 -5.86 18.21
N VAL A 967 12.99 -4.80 18.60
CA VAL A 967 12.17 -4.78 19.82
C VAL A 967 10.72 -4.56 19.44
N ASP A 968 9.89 -5.58 19.66
CA ASP A 968 8.46 -5.43 19.41
C ASP A 968 7.84 -4.39 20.34
N THR A 969 7.21 -3.39 19.75
CA THR A 969 6.37 -2.41 20.46
C THR A 969 4.92 -2.47 19.97
N ASN A 970 4.53 -3.56 19.27
CA ASN A 970 3.17 -3.80 18.77
C ASN A 970 2.67 -2.67 17.84
N THR A 971 3.54 -2.10 16.99
CA THR A 971 3.20 -1.01 16.04
C THR A 971 2.11 -1.36 15.03
N ALA A 972 1.87 -2.64 14.76
CA ALA A 972 0.77 -3.13 13.93
C ALA A 972 -0.43 -3.53 14.79
N ASP A 973 -1.63 -3.06 14.41
CA ASP A 973 -2.86 -3.25 15.18
C ASP A 973 -2.75 -2.71 16.63
N THR A 974 -2.44 -1.41 16.75
CA THR A 974 -2.42 -0.67 18.03
C THR A 974 -3.23 0.62 17.95
N ASN A 975 -3.53 1.17 19.11
CA ASN A 975 -4.20 2.45 19.36
C ASN A 975 -3.41 3.30 20.38
N VAL A 976 -2.15 2.94 20.64
CA VAL A 976 -1.22 3.69 21.50
C VAL A 976 0.16 3.80 20.84
N ALA A 977 0.76 4.98 20.93
CA ALA A 977 2.09 5.29 20.42
C ALA A 977 2.78 6.35 21.30
N VAL A 978 4.10 6.39 21.24
CA VAL A 978 4.93 7.45 21.83
C VAL A 978 5.79 8.05 20.71
N LEU A 979 5.78 9.37 20.60
CA LEU A 979 6.52 10.17 19.63
C LEU A 979 7.70 10.88 20.33
N PRO A 980 8.91 10.31 20.31
CA PRO A 980 10.11 10.91 20.90
C PRO A 980 10.77 11.96 19.99
N VAL A 981 11.45 12.92 20.62
CA VAL A 981 12.28 13.96 19.97
C VAL A 981 13.43 14.36 20.90
N LEU A 982 14.63 14.58 20.35
CA LEU A 982 15.81 15.08 21.06
C LEU A 982 15.61 16.55 21.47
N LEU A 983 15.93 16.86 22.73
CA LEU A 983 15.84 18.24 23.22
C LEU A 983 16.74 19.20 22.43
N THR A 984 17.93 18.74 22.03
CA THR A 984 18.88 19.52 21.23
C THR A 984 18.35 19.88 19.84
N ALA A 985 17.50 19.05 19.23
CA ALA A 985 16.87 19.34 17.95
C ALA A 985 15.80 20.45 18.05
N LEU A 986 15.13 20.54 19.20
CA LEU A 986 14.21 21.64 19.55
C LEU A 986 14.94 22.91 20.04
N GLY A 987 16.28 22.98 19.92
CA GLY A 987 17.09 24.07 20.47
C GLY A 987 17.15 24.12 22.01
N ILE A 988 16.60 23.13 22.70
CA ILE A 988 16.56 23.04 24.17
C ILE A 988 17.90 22.50 24.68
N ASP A 989 18.73 23.40 25.19
CA ASP A 989 19.95 23.11 25.95
C ASP A 989 19.65 22.29 27.23
N PRO A 990 20.04 21.00 27.30
CA PRO A 990 19.70 20.14 28.44
C PRO A 990 20.53 20.41 29.70
N ALA A 991 21.51 21.32 29.65
CA ALA A 991 22.25 21.75 30.84
C ALA A 991 21.43 22.71 31.72
N LYS A 992 20.40 23.39 31.17
CA LYS A 992 19.52 24.31 31.89
C LYS A 992 18.64 23.62 32.95
N ASP A 993 18.04 24.41 33.84
CA ASP A 993 17.20 23.93 34.96
C ASP A 993 15.70 23.95 34.67
N THR A 994 15.29 24.54 33.55
CA THR A 994 13.91 24.67 33.07
C THR A 994 13.93 25.04 31.59
N SER A 995 13.02 24.48 30.81
CA SER A 995 12.77 24.89 29.41
C SER A 995 11.32 24.59 29.03
N ARG A 996 10.39 25.21 29.77
CA ARG A 996 8.94 25.05 29.59
C ARG A 996 8.49 25.36 28.16
N ILE A 997 7.76 24.43 27.56
CA ILE A 997 7.11 24.55 26.26
C ILE A 997 5.60 24.75 26.41
N SER A 998 4.95 25.22 25.33
CA SER A 998 3.53 25.00 25.09
C SER A 998 3.34 24.10 23.86
N TYR A 999 2.27 23.32 23.79
CA TYR A 999 2.08 22.39 22.67
C TYR A 999 0.61 22.01 22.43
N THR A 1000 0.25 21.65 21.20
CA THR A 1000 -1.05 21.05 20.84
C THR A 1000 -0.87 19.66 20.25
N VAL A 1001 -1.91 18.81 20.35
CA VAL A 1001 -1.88 17.44 19.80
C VAL A 1001 -3.13 17.22 18.96
N GLY A 1002 -2.92 16.81 17.72
CA GLY A 1002 -3.99 16.52 16.77
C GLY A 1002 -3.80 15.18 16.07
N THR A 1003 -4.79 14.80 15.26
CA THR A 1003 -4.65 13.68 14.33
C THR A 1003 -5.19 14.04 12.95
N ALA A 1004 -4.28 14.06 11.97
CA ALA A 1004 -4.56 14.30 10.56
C ALA A 1004 -4.79 12.98 9.80
N GLY A 1005 -5.46 13.05 8.66
CA GLY A 1005 -5.72 11.88 7.81
C GLY A 1005 -6.62 12.22 6.63
N TYR A 1006 -6.89 11.24 5.76
CA TYR A 1006 -7.78 11.47 4.60
C TYR A 1006 -9.26 11.50 4.99
N TYR A 1007 -9.66 10.78 6.04
CA TYR A 1007 -11.08 10.58 6.44
C TYR A 1007 -11.54 11.55 7.53
N VAL A 1008 -11.36 12.85 7.27
CA VAL A 1008 -11.76 13.95 8.16
C VAL A 1008 -13.28 14.09 8.18
N ALA A 1009 -13.86 14.20 9.38
CA ALA A 1009 -15.29 14.46 9.57
C ALA A 1009 -15.70 15.70 8.76
N PRO A 1010 -16.82 15.67 8.00
CA PRO A 1010 -17.15 16.76 7.10
C PRO A 1010 -17.18 18.08 7.89
N GLY A 1011 -17.81 18.12 9.06
CA GLY A 1011 -17.87 19.24 10.01
C GLY A 1011 -16.55 19.86 10.50
N ASN A 1012 -15.44 19.13 10.51
CA ASN A 1012 -14.26 19.58 11.26
C ASN A 1012 -13.52 20.70 10.52
N ALA A 1013 -13.75 21.96 10.94
CA ALA A 1013 -13.29 23.18 10.30
C ALA A 1013 -11.78 23.21 10.01
N ASN A 1014 -11.00 22.67 10.95
CA ASN A 1014 -9.54 22.58 10.98
C ASN A 1014 -8.92 21.55 10.01
N GLY A 1015 -9.72 20.68 9.37
CA GLY A 1015 -9.18 19.63 8.51
C GLY A 1015 -8.58 18.44 9.28
N LEU A 1016 -8.94 18.24 10.55
CA LEU A 1016 -8.41 17.17 11.41
C LEU A 1016 -9.48 16.15 11.77
N ILE A 1017 -9.07 14.91 12.05
CA ILE A 1017 -9.98 13.84 12.53
C ILE A 1017 -10.41 14.16 13.96
N ASP A 1018 -9.44 14.44 14.83
CA ASP A 1018 -9.65 14.94 16.20
C ASP A 1018 -8.47 15.82 16.65
N VAL A 1019 -8.67 16.67 17.67
CA VAL A 1019 -7.65 17.58 18.20
C VAL A 1019 -7.92 17.96 19.66
N ILE A 1020 -6.86 18.17 20.44
CA ILE A 1020 -6.97 18.84 21.74
C ILE A 1020 -6.99 20.36 21.50
N ASP A 1021 -8.17 20.97 21.69
CA ASP A 1021 -8.50 22.36 21.36
C ASP A 1021 -7.87 23.44 22.28
N ARG A 1022 -6.96 23.04 23.17
CA ARG A 1022 -6.27 23.91 24.13
C ARG A 1022 -4.76 23.64 24.15
N PRO A 1023 -3.91 24.68 24.28
CA PRO A 1023 -2.49 24.47 24.51
C PRO A 1023 -2.25 23.75 25.84
N LEU A 1024 -1.39 22.75 25.77
CA LEU A 1024 -0.83 21.96 26.86
C LEU A 1024 0.50 22.62 27.30
N SER A 1025 1.03 22.26 28.47
CA SER A 1025 2.32 22.81 28.90
C SER A 1025 3.09 21.83 29.75
N PHE A 1026 4.38 21.71 29.44
CA PHE A 1026 5.28 20.75 30.06
C PHE A 1026 6.67 21.37 30.14
N ASP A 1027 7.49 20.95 31.10
CA ASP A 1027 8.90 21.33 31.19
C ASP A 1027 9.76 20.06 31.13
N PRO A 1028 10.36 19.71 29.98
CA PRO A 1028 11.14 18.48 29.85
C PRO A 1028 12.35 18.43 30.79
N LEU A 1029 12.94 19.58 31.13
CA LEU A 1029 14.08 19.63 32.06
C LEU A 1029 13.63 19.53 33.52
N LYS A 1030 12.35 19.84 33.80
CA LYS A 1030 11.80 19.86 35.16
C LYS A 1030 10.29 19.51 35.22
N PRO A 1031 9.90 18.27 34.87
CA PRO A 1031 8.50 17.87 34.76
C PRO A 1031 7.81 17.70 36.12
N GLY A 1032 6.49 17.92 36.15
CA GLY A 1032 5.63 17.71 37.33
C GLY A 1032 5.65 16.28 37.84
N LEU A 1033 5.56 15.30 36.93
CA LEU A 1033 5.72 13.87 37.17
C LEU A 1033 6.70 13.26 36.15
N TRP A 1034 7.63 12.44 36.62
CA TRP A 1034 8.44 11.58 35.76
C TRP A 1034 8.70 10.23 36.41
N VAL A 1035 8.74 9.18 35.59
CA VAL A 1035 8.98 7.80 36.04
C VAL A 1035 10.43 7.38 35.87
N GLN A 1036 10.86 6.43 36.69
CA GLN A 1036 12.11 5.70 36.51
C GLN A 1036 11.96 4.24 36.93
N GLY A 1037 12.53 3.36 36.12
CA GLY A 1037 12.79 1.96 36.45
C GLY A 1037 14.15 1.78 37.14
N GLY A 1038 14.70 0.57 37.05
CA GLY A 1038 16.05 0.27 37.56
C GLY A 1038 17.10 0.30 36.46
N GLY A 1039 17.83 1.41 36.30
CA GLY A 1039 18.96 1.52 35.37
C GLY A 1039 19.02 2.86 34.63
N ASP A 1040 19.31 2.79 33.32
CA ASP A 1040 19.36 3.93 32.39
C ASP A 1040 18.03 4.69 32.28
N ALA A 1041 18.11 5.93 31.81
CA ALA A 1041 16.94 6.71 31.41
C ALA A 1041 16.27 6.10 30.16
N ALA A 1042 14.92 5.98 30.19
CA ALA A 1042 14.15 5.33 29.14
C ALA A 1042 12.70 5.84 29.08
N LEU A 1043 12.07 5.68 27.91
CA LEU A 1043 10.65 5.98 27.64
C LEU A 1043 9.74 4.76 27.80
N SER A 1044 10.32 3.56 27.84
CA SER A 1044 9.62 2.27 27.82
C SER A 1044 10.31 1.30 28.79
N TYR A 1045 9.52 0.54 29.54
CA TYR A 1045 9.99 -0.39 30.57
C TYR A 1045 9.39 -1.78 30.37
N LEU A 1046 10.11 -2.84 30.77
CA LEU A 1046 9.60 -4.21 30.76
C LEU A 1046 8.46 -4.35 31.78
N ALA A 1047 7.24 -4.45 31.28
CA ALA A 1047 6.02 -4.55 32.05
C ALA A 1047 5.80 -6.00 32.52
N LYS A 1048 6.23 -6.29 33.74
CA LYS A 1048 6.11 -7.61 34.36
C LYS A 1048 5.28 -7.49 35.64
N PRO A 1049 4.28 -8.37 35.88
CA PRO A 1049 3.55 -8.37 37.13
C PRO A 1049 4.49 -8.61 38.32
N GLY A 1050 4.34 -7.84 39.39
CA GLY A 1050 5.32 -7.85 40.49
C GLY A 1050 6.61 -7.11 40.16
N THR A 1051 6.55 -6.10 39.28
CA THR A 1051 7.57 -5.05 39.21
C THR A 1051 6.93 -3.67 39.41
N ALA A 1052 7.77 -2.66 39.65
CA ALA A 1052 7.31 -1.31 39.93
C ALA A 1052 8.10 -0.22 39.19
N LEU A 1053 7.48 0.95 39.02
CA LEU A 1053 8.14 2.18 38.62
C LEU A 1053 8.15 3.16 39.80
N VAL A 1054 9.26 3.86 40.01
CA VAL A 1054 9.30 5.01 40.91
C VAL A 1054 8.76 6.20 40.14
N VAL A 1055 7.70 6.82 40.66
CA VAL A 1055 7.13 8.06 40.15
C VAL A 1055 7.63 9.20 41.03
N ASN A 1056 8.43 10.08 40.45
CA ASN A 1056 8.89 11.31 41.10
C ASN A 1056 7.86 12.44 40.91
N ARG A 1057 7.92 13.46 41.77
CA ARG A 1057 7.01 14.61 41.75
C ARG A 1057 7.69 15.92 42.15
N ASP A 1058 7.62 16.95 41.30
CA ASP A 1058 7.73 18.36 41.72
C ASP A 1058 6.33 18.98 41.69
N ALA A 1059 5.79 19.29 42.88
CA ALA A 1059 4.42 19.77 43.03
C ALA A 1059 4.17 21.17 42.42
N LYS A 1060 5.22 21.98 42.17
CA LYS A 1060 5.08 23.30 41.52
C LYS A 1060 5.10 23.17 40.01
N ALA A 1061 5.96 22.31 39.47
CA ALA A 1061 5.91 21.97 38.04
C ALA A 1061 4.54 21.37 37.72
N LEU A 1062 4.08 20.39 38.51
CA LEU A 1062 2.79 19.71 38.32
C LEU A 1062 1.56 20.65 38.30
N GLU A 1063 1.59 21.73 39.07
CA GLU A 1063 0.54 22.77 39.08
C GLU A 1063 0.62 23.69 37.84
N ALA A 1064 1.83 24.01 37.37
CA ALA A 1064 2.05 24.78 36.14
C ALA A 1064 1.77 23.96 34.86
N ASP A 1065 2.09 22.68 34.90
CA ASP A 1065 1.84 21.68 33.85
C ASP A 1065 0.34 21.33 33.73
N LYS A 1066 -0.46 21.58 34.78
CA LYS A 1066 -1.91 21.33 34.87
C LYS A 1066 -2.30 19.86 34.67
N SER A 1067 -1.44 18.93 35.07
CA SER A 1067 -1.63 17.49 34.87
C SER A 1067 -2.93 16.93 35.44
N GLU A 1068 -3.53 16.01 34.69
CA GLU A 1068 -4.68 15.19 35.10
C GLU A 1068 -4.26 13.91 35.86
N GLY A 1069 -2.97 13.58 35.91
CA GLY A 1069 -2.41 12.38 36.57
C GLY A 1069 -1.29 11.72 35.75
N LEU A 1070 -1.24 10.38 35.75
CA LEU A 1070 -0.37 9.62 34.85
C LEU A 1070 -1.17 8.96 33.73
N LEU A 1071 -0.62 8.98 32.52
CA LEU A 1071 -1.04 8.19 31.37
C LEU A 1071 -0.14 6.95 31.27
N VAL A 1072 -0.74 5.76 31.36
CA VAL A 1072 -0.05 4.46 31.30
C VAL A 1072 -0.42 3.78 29.99
N LEU A 1073 0.54 3.68 29.08
CA LEU A 1073 0.42 3.04 27.76
C LEU A 1073 1.00 1.63 27.82
N ASN A 1074 0.12 0.62 27.80
CA ASN A 1074 0.44 -0.80 27.84
C ASN A 1074 0.47 -1.35 26.40
N HIS A 1075 1.61 -1.18 25.71
CA HIS A 1075 1.78 -1.44 24.28
C HIS A 1075 1.25 -2.80 23.80
N HIS A 1076 1.36 -3.84 24.64
CA HIS A 1076 1.01 -5.23 24.31
C HIS A 1076 -0.33 -5.72 24.88
N ASN A 1077 -1.12 -4.87 25.54
CA ASN A 1077 -2.45 -5.28 26.02
C ASN A 1077 -3.40 -5.57 24.84
N ALA A 1078 -4.51 -6.25 25.14
CA ALA A 1078 -5.60 -6.46 24.18
C ALA A 1078 -6.21 -5.13 23.70
N SER A 1079 -6.85 -5.16 22.53
CA SER A 1079 -7.52 -4.02 21.93
C SER A 1079 -8.58 -3.42 22.87
N GLY A 1080 -8.44 -2.12 23.19
CA GLY A 1080 -9.26 -1.39 24.16
C GLY A 1080 -8.55 -1.06 25.48
N ASP A 1081 -7.75 -1.99 26.01
CA ASP A 1081 -7.09 -1.91 27.33
C ASP A 1081 -5.62 -1.44 27.28
N ARG A 1082 -5.19 -0.88 26.15
CA ARG A 1082 -3.82 -0.40 25.94
C ARG A 1082 -3.50 0.95 26.59
N ALA A 1083 -4.51 1.71 27.03
CA ALA A 1083 -4.33 2.98 27.71
C ALA A 1083 -5.13 3.03 29.01
N SER A 1084 -4.49 3.48 30.09
CA SER A 1084 -5.12 3.65 31.41
C SER A 1084 -4.63 4.91 32.11
N VAL A 1085 -5.47 5.48 32.99
CA VAL A 1085 -5.19 6.72 33.72
C VAL A 1085 -5.08 6.43 35.22
N VAL A 1086 -4.07 7.02 35.86
CA VAL A 1086 -3.84 6.88 37.30
C VAL A 1086 -3.92 8.26 37.96
N THR A 1087 -4.95 8.48 38.78
CA THR A 1087 -5.13 9.75 39.50
C THR A 1087 -4.06 9.92 40.57
N VAL A 1088 -3.22 10.96 40.46
CA VAL A 1088 -2.24 11.30 41.49
C VAL A 1088 -2.92 12.10 42.61
N ARG A 1089 -2.85 11.60 43.84
CA ARG A 1089 -3.43 12.25 45.03
C ARG A 1089 -2.36 12.68 46.02
N GLY A 1090 -2.34 13.98 46.33
CA GLY A 1090 -1.68 14.51 47.53
C GLY A 1090 -2.57 14.37 48.77
N SER A 1091 -1.97 14.35 49.96
CA SER A 1091 -2.67 14.15 51.24
C SER A 1091 -3.38 15.43 51.76
N GLY A 1092 -4.06 16.17 50.89
CA GLY A 1092 -4.43 17.57 51.15
C GLY A 1092 -5.64 18.16 50.42
N ARG A 1093 -6.60 17.33 49.97
CA ARG A 1093 -8.00 17.74 49.71
C ARG A 1093 -8.93 16.64 50.22
N SER A 1094 -9.85 17.02 51.10
CA SER A 1094 -10.96 16.22 51.65
C SER A 1094 -12.23 16.45 50.84
#